data_AF-A0A419E7U1-F1
#
_entry.id   AF-A0A419E7U1-F1
#
_cell.length_a   1.000
_cell.length_b   1.000
_cell.length_c   1.000
_cell.angle_alpha   90.00
_cell.angle_beta   90.00
_cell.angle_gamma   90.00
#
_symmetry.space_group_name_H-M   'P 1'
#
loop_
_entity.id
_entity.type
_entity.pdbx_description
1 polymer ?
#
loop_
_entity_poly.entity_id
_entity_poly.type
_entity_poly.pdbx_seq_one_letter_code
_entity_poly.pdbx_strand_id
1 'polypeptide(L)'
;MLTSRASRLKYNFSQDFFRPDGHVTFADLTSARAFAAQMSTLRADPVPASDLYALSLLDEALHILLKHYYGRYTGVMGRAMGMLQSNLGSKYDLTLTKFTEEFPPLSVFRGEVTAGVYLATKMPNFGDFGRGVRAAAIEEMLLTDNVNKNPAASRYKDLFDEVVLNKSAYKEFTSRLLEFFAHQPGIGTIGQGETLTDLLAAPVKASPDSLEGQLKFILEKWGHLLGGEFTARLLRGMDFLREEIIRQHGPVDTFSAETYVPTYSDTEYERYSEDQEWMPRLVLMAKNAYVWLDQLAKKYQREINTLDQVPDEELDLLAARGFTGLWLIGLWERSRASQKIKQRMGQQDAVASAYSLHAYDIASDLGGWNALESFRARAWQRGIRLSADMVPNHMGIDSNWVIEHPDWFLSADVPPYSSYTFNSENLSDDSRVAIVLEDHYYNHSDASVVFKLHHYQSDRTRYVYHGNDGTSFPWNDTAQLDYSKPEVREAVIQIILHVARNFPIIRFDAAMTLAKKHIQRLWFPEPGAGGAIPSRSQFGMTKAEFDEKVPVEFWREVVDRVAAEAPNTLLLAEAFWLMEGYFVRTLGMHRVYNSAFMHMLRDEDNAKYRMAIKNTLEFDPQILKRYVNFMNNPDEKTAAEQFGKSDKYFGICTLLSTLPGLPMFGHGQIEGFSEKYGMEFRRAKLEETQDDGLIQAHEWRIFPLLHRRRLFADVENFLLFDFYLPNGSVDENVFAYSNRHNEDRG
;
A
#
# COMPACT_ATOMS: atom_id res chain seq x y z
N MET A 1 27.58 -1.50 16.36
CA MET A 1 28.25 -2.80 16.12
C MET A 1 29.72 -2.60 15.81
N LEU A 2 30.58 -3.45 16.37
CA LEU A 2 32.00 -3.48 15.97
C LEU A 2 32.20 -4.23 14.67
N THR A 3 33.17 -3.76 13.89
CA THR A 3 33.65 -4.46 12.69
C THR A 3 35.14 -4.76 12.78
N SER A 4 35.53 -5.91 12.24
CA SER A 4 36.90 -6.38 12.21
C SER A 4 37.78 -5.52 11.29
N ARG A 5 39.06 -5.38 11.63
CA ARG A 5 40.09 -4.74 10.81
C ARG A 5 40.10 -5.34 9.41
N ALA A 6 40.03 -6.66 9.30
CA ALA A 6 40.00 -7.37 8.03
C ALA A 6 38.81 -6.93 7.16
N SER A 7 37.62 -6.78 7.77
CA SER A 7 36.42 -6.30 7.07
C SER A 7 36.55 -4.84 6.62
N ARG A 8 37.04 -3.96 7.50
CA ARG A 8 37.26 -2.54 7.14
C ARG A 8 38.19 -2.37 5.96
N LEU A 9 39.27 -3.16 5.91
CA LEU A 9 40.21 -3.17 4.80
C LEU A 9 39.61 -3.81 3.54
N LYS A 10 38.92 -4.95 3.68
CA LYS A 10 38.29 -5.67 2.56
C LYS A 10 37.32 -4.78 1.80
N TYR A 11 36.40 -4.11 2.50
CA TYR A 11 35.36 -3.27 1.91
C TYR A 11 35.76 -1.81 1.71
N ASN A 12 36.97 -1.44 2.15
CA ASN A 12 37.48 -0.07 2.09
C ASN A 12 36.50 0.96 2.68
N PHE A 13 35.97 0.67 3.87
CA PHE A 13 34.96 1.51 4.50
C PHE A 13 35.48 2.93 4.79
N SER A 14 34.65 3.95 4.51
CA SER A 14 34.94 5.31 4.96
C SER A 14 35.10 5.35 6.48
N GLN A 15 36.09 6.11 6.95
CA GLN A 15 36.33 6.27 8.38
C GLN A 15 35.20 7.04 9.07
N ASP A 16 34.39 7.78 8.31
CA ASP A 16 33.25 8.56 8.82
C ASP A 16 32.09 7.68 9.32
N PHE A 17 32.05 6.40 8.93
CA PHE A 17 31.08 5.45 9.45
C PHE A 17 31.38 5.02 10.89
N PHE A 18 32.59 5.30 11.40
CA PHE A 18 33.05 4.79 12.68
C PHE A 18 33.13 5.89 13.72
N ARG A 19 32.59 5.60 14.90
CA ARG A 19 32.83 6.38 16.11
C ARG A 19 34.29 6.25 16.56
N PRO A 20 34.82 7.16 17.41
CA PRO A 20 36.19 7.07 17.92
C PRO A 20 36.55 5.72 18.55
N ASP A 21 35.58 5.09 19.21
CA ASP A 21 35.67 3.76 19.83
C ASP A 21 35.65 2.59 18.82
N GLY A 22 35.40 2.85 17.54
CA GLY A 22 35.40 1.87 16.45
C GLY A 22 34.03 1.28 16.11
N HIS A 23 32.94 1.71 16.76
CA HIS A 23 31.60 1.23 16.45
C HIS A 23 31.02 1.88 15.21
N VAL A 24 30.29 1.09 14.42
CA VAL A 24 29.35 1.57 13.41
C VAL A 24 27.98 1.73 14.06
N THR A 25 27.40 2.92 13.91
CA THR A 25 26.02 3.23 14.30
C THR A 25 25.35 3.95 13.15
N PHE A 26 24.12 3.57 12.82
CA PHE A 26 23.36 4.21 11.75
C PHE A 26 22.31 5.13 12.35
N ALA A 27 22.43 6.43 12.07
CA ALA A 27 21.44 7.41 12.49
C ALA A 27 20.12 7.23 11.71
N ASP A 28 20.21 6.80 10.46
CA ASP A 28 19.10 6.60 9.54
C ASP A 28 19.39 5.47 8.54
N LEU A 29 18.39 5.11 7.73
CA LEU A 29 18.56 4.09 6.68
C LEU A 29 19.52 4.53 5.57
N THR A 30 19.66 5.84 5.32
CA THR A 30 20.57 6.38 4.29
C THR A 30 22.02 6.03 4.59
N SER A 31 22.46 6.21 5.84
CA SER A 31 23.79 5.82 6.29
C SER A 31 24.02 4.30 6.20
N ALA A 32 23.01 3.50 6.53
CA ALA A 32 23.05 2.05 6.35
C ALA A 32 23.14 1.64 4.86
N ARG A 33 22.43 2.33 3.97
CA ARG A 33 22.52 2.11 2.51
C ARG A 33 23.89 2.42 1.96
N ALA A 34 24.52 3.51 2.39
CA ALA A 34 25.88 3.85 1.95
C ALA A 34 26.89 2.77 2.36
N PHE A 35 26.76 2.25 3.59
CA PHE A 35 27.60 1.15 4.07
C PHE A 35 27.32 -0.16 3.31
N ALA A 36 26.04 -0.50 3.11
CA ALA A 36 25.60 -1.67 2.35
C ALA A 36 26.06 -1.64 0.89
N ALA A 37 26.04 -0.46 0.25
CA ALA A 37 26.47 -0.27 -1.12
C ALA A 37 27.97 -0.60 -1.27
N GLN A 38 28.82 -0.11 -0.37
CA GLN A 38 30.25 -0.45 -0.37
C GLN A 38 30.48 -1.96 -0.22
N MET A 39 29.73 -2.63 0.66
CA MET A 39 29.80 -4.09 0.75
C MET A 39 29.36 -4.80 -0.54
N SER A 40 28.26 -4.33 -1.13
CA SER A 40 27.66 -4.92 -2.32
C SER A 40 28.58 -4.83 -3.54
N THR A 41 29.48 -3.84 -3.62
CA THR A 41 30.47 -3.76 -4.70
C THR A 41 31.44 -4.94 -4.78
N LEU A 42 31.64 -5.66 -3.67
CA LEU A 42 32.60 -6.77 -3.58
C LEU A 42 31.92 -8.11 -3.29
N ARG A 43 30.58 -8.15 -3.22
CA ARG A 43 29.80 -9.36 -2.99
C ARG A 43 29.05 -9.75 -4.27
N ALA A 44 28.79 -11.04 -4.41
CA ALA A 44 27.95 -11.54 -5.51
C ALA A 44 26.49 -11.11 -5.34
N ASP A 45 25.98 -11.17 -4.10
CA ASP A 45 24.61 -10.78 -3.78
C ASP A 45 24.56 -9.38 -3.13
N PRO A 46 23.59 -8.53 -3.51
CA PRO A 46 23.35 -7.25 -2.85
C PRO A 46 23.11 -7.42 -1.35
N VAL A 47 23.67 -6.51 -0.57
CA VAL A 47 23.53 -6.45 0.89
C VAL A 47 22.31 -5.59 1.24
N PRO A 48 21.27 -6.15 1.88
CA PRO A 48 20.15 -5.37 2.40
C PRO A 48 20.61 -4.37 3.46
N ALA A 49 20.31 -3.09 3.24
CA ALA A 49 20.61 -2.04 4.22
C ALA A 49 19.75 -2.18 5.49
N SER A 50 18.54 -2.72 5.36
CA SER A 50 17.62 -3.00 6.46
C SER A 50 18.22 -3.99 7.46
N ASP A 51 18.87 -5.06 6.99
CA ASP A 51 19.55 -6.03 7.86
C ASP A 51 20.69 -5.40 8.65
N LEU A 52 21.54 -4.60 8.01
CA LEU A 52 22.64 -3.89 8.68
C LEU A 52 22.12 -2.87 9.70
N TYR A 53 21.05 -2.17 9.36
CA TYR A 53 20.38 -1.25 10.28
C TYR A 53 19.83 -2.01 11.50
N ALA A 54 19.12 -3.11 11.28
CA ALA A 54 18.59 -3.96 12.35
C ALA A 54 19.68 -4.56 13.25
N LEU A 55 20.80 -5.04 12.67
CA LEU A 55 21.95 -5.52 13.43
C LEU A 55 22.57 -4.42 14.30
N SER A 56 22.68 -3.20 13.77
CA SER A 56 23.17 -2.07 14.56
C SER A 56 22.24 -1.74 15.73
N LEU A 57 20.92 -1.84 15.54
CA LEU A 57 19.95 -1.64 16.60
C LEU A 57 19.95 -2.75 17.65
N LEU A 58 20.16 -4.01 17.26
CA LEU A 58 20.33 -5.11 18.21
C LEU A 58 21.54 -4.85 19.11
N ASP A 59 22.66 -4.48 18.52
CA ASP A 59 23.90 -4.13 19.23
C ASP A 59 23.70 -2.95 20.19
N GLU A 60 23.12 -1.84 19.71
CA GLU A 60 22.81 -0.66 20.53
C GLU A 60 21.85 -1.00 21.69
N ALA A 61 20.82 -1.83 21.43
CA ALA A 61 19.87 -2.26 22.45
C ALA A 61 20.57 -3.06 23.56
N LEU A 62 21.46 -3.99 23.19
CA LEU A 62 22.22 -4.77 24.16
C LEU A 62 23.15 -3.89 25.00
N HIS A 63 23.80 -2.87 24.42
CA HIS A 63 24.58 -1.89 25.18
C HIS A 63 23.74 -1.10 26.18
N ILE A 64 22.52 -0.67 25.80
CA ILE A 64 21.61 0.02 26.72
C ILE A 64 21.24 -0.90 27.88
N LEU A 65 20.89 -2.16 27.61
CA LEU A 65 20.55 -3.14 28.64
C LEU A 65 21.73 -3.44 29.57
N LEU A 66 22.93 -3.57 29.01
CA LEU A 66 24.18 -3.71 29.75
C LEU A 66 24.42 -2.48 30.66
N LYS A 67 24.20 -1.27 30.16
CA LYS A 67 24.25 -0.02 30.96
C LYS A 67 23.34 -0.08 32.17
N HIS A 68 22.09 -0.49 31.99
CA HIS A 68 21.15 -0.66 33.10
C HIS A 68 21.61 -1.71 34.10
N TYR A 69 22.09 -2.87 33.61
CA TYR A 69 22.63 -3.93 34.46
C TYR A 69 23.78 -3.44 35.34
N TYR A 70 24.72 -2.74 34.71
CA TYR A 70 25.94 -2.25 35.35
C TYR A 70 25.70 -1.09 36.31
N GLY A 71 24.75 -0.21 36.00
CA GLY A 71 24.29 0.83 36.91
C GLY A 71 23.64 0.25 38.16
N ARG A 72 22.90 -0.87 38.02
CA ARG A 72 22.25 -1.56 39.14
C ARG A 72 23.24 -2.33 40.02
N TYR A 73 24.24 -2.97 39.43
CA TYR A 73 25.23 -3.80 40.15
C TYR A 73 26.63 -3.19 40.09
N THR A 74 26.83 -2.07 40.79
CA THR A 74 28.09 -1.34 40.79
C THR A 74 29.29 -2.24 41.14
N GLY A 75 30.38 -2.10 40.39
CA GLY A 75 31.61 -2.87 40.59
C GLY A 75 31.59 -4.32 40.06
N VAL A 76 30.48 -4.80 39.49
CA VAL A 76 30.38 -6.18 38.95
C VAL A 76 31.41 -6.45 37.85
N MET A 77 31.63 -5.49 36.94
CA MET A 77 32.65 -5.62 35.89
C MET A 77 34.07 -5.63 36.46
N GLY A 78 34.33 -4.87 37.52
CA GLY A 78 35.64 -4.92 38.20
C GLY A 78 35.92 -6.30 38.80
N ARG A 79 34.91 -6.94 39.40
CA ARG A 79 35.02 -8.34 39.88
C ARG A 79 35.23 -9.33 38.74
N ALA A 80 34.50 -9.17 37.63
CA ALA A 80 34.68 -10.00 36.44
C ALA A 80 36.11 -9.89 35.89
N MET A 81 36.63 -8.67 35.78
CA MET A 81 38.02 -8.41 35.36
C MET A 81 39.04 -9.06 36.30
N GLY A 82 38.88 -8.92 37.61
CA GLY A 82 39.77 -9.55 38.60
C GLY A 82 39.77 -11.07 38.51
N MET A 83 38.59 -11.68 38.32
CA MET A 83 38.46 -13.13 38.11
C MET A 83 39.15 -13.57 36.81
N LEU A 84 38.93 -12.86 35.70
CA LEU A 84 39.57 -13.16 34.42
C LEU A 84 41.10 -13.06 34.51
N GLN A 85 41.61 -12.02 35.17
CA GLN A 85 43.05 -11.83 35.36
C GLN A 85 43.67 -12.94 36.22
N SER A 86 42.99 -13.35 37.30
CA SER A 86 43.43 -14.45 38.15
C SER A 86 43.45 -15.80 37.42
N ASN A 87 42.46 -16.06 36.56
CA ASN A 87 42.32 -17.36 35.89
C ASN A 87 43.19 -17.48 34.64
N LEU A 88 43.35 -16.40 33.86
CA LEU A 88 44.04 -16.43 32.57
C LEU A 88 45.52 -16.01 32.67
N GLY A 89 45.93 -15.35 33.75
CA GLY A 89 47.30 -14.87 33.93
C GLY A 89 47.76 -13.99 32.77
N SER A 90 48.93 -14.28 32.20
CA SER A 90 49.49 -13.53 31.06
C SER A 90 48.63 -13.60 29.79
N LYS A 91 47.77 -14.62 29.64
CA LYS A 91 46.85 -14.72 28.51
C LYS A 91 45.77 -13.64 28.53
N TYR A 92 45.47 -13.03 29.68
CA TYR A 92 44.49 -11.95 29.82
C TYR A 92 44.87 -10.73 28.96
N ASP A 93 46.06 -10.14 29.20
CA ASP A 93 46.51 -8.95 28.47
C ASP A 93 46.81 -9.26 27.00
N LEU A 94 47.35 -10.46 26.70
CA LEU A 94 47.57 -10.89 25.30
C LEU A 94 46.26 -10.95 24.52
N THR A 95 45.22 -11.55 25.11
CA THR A 95 43.91 -11.71 24.44
C THR A 95 43.22 -10.37 24.25
N LEU A 96 43.25 -9.48 25.26
CA LEU A 96 42.69 -8.13 25.13
C LEU A 96 43.40 -7.29 24.07
N THR A 97 44.74 -7.36 24.04
CA THR A 97 45.54 -6.66 23.03
C THR A 97 45.19 -7.19 21.65
N LYS A 98 45.14 -8.51 21.47
CA LYS A 98 44.79 -9.12 20.19
C LYS A 98 43.37 -8.77 19.74
N PHE A 99 42.39 -8.79 20.66
CA PHE A 99 41.03 -8.36 20.36
C PHE A 99 41.01 -6.90 19.87
N THR A 100 41.70 -6.00 20.58
CA THR A 100 41.76 -4.57 20.22
C THR A 100 42.52 -4.33 18.90
N GLU A 101 43.44 -5.20 18.50
CA GLU A 101 44.10 -5.12 17.19
C GLU A 101 43.17 -5.52 16.03
N GLU A 102 42.39 -6.58 16.26
CA GLU A 102 41.47 -7.17 15.27
C GLU A 102 40.14 -6.44 15.19
N PHE A 103 39.68 -5.81 16.28
CA PHE A 103 38.48 -4.98 16.36
C PHE A 103 38.84 -3.58 16.87
N PRO A 104 39.57 -2.79 16.06
CA PRO A 104 40.26 -1.62 16.58
C PRO A 104 39.36 -0.39 16.71
N PRO A 105 39.54 0.43 17.77
CA PRO A 105 39.12 1.83 17.75
C PRO A 105 39.85 2.59 16.64
N LEU A 106 39.36 3.77 16.25
CA LEU A 106 39.91 4.51 15.12
C LEU A 106 41.41 4.82 15.26
N SER A 107 41.85 5.23 16.45
CA SER A 107 43.26 5.58 16.69
C SER A 107 44.20 4.37 16.56
N VAL A 108 43.75 3.17 16.94
CA VAL A 108 44.52 1.92 16.75
C VAL A 108 44.44 1.44 15.30
N PHE A 109 43.30 1.64 14.63
CA PHE A 109 43.16 1.29 13.21
C PHE A 109 44.13 2.11 12.34
N ARG A 110 44.21 3.42 12.59
CA ARG A 110 45.08 4.39 11.89
C ARG A 110 46.55 4.29 12.26
N GLY A 111 46.89 3.52 13.30
CA GLY A 111 48.27 3.40 13.80
C GLY A 111 48.77 4.61 14.59
N GLU A 112 47.86 5.46 15.07
CA GLU A 112 48.17 6.62 15.92
C GLU A 112 48.65 6.16 17.32
N VAL A 113 48.06 5.08 17.82
CA VAL A 113 48.44 4.42 19.08
C VAL A 113 48.44 2.90 18.92
N THR A 114 49.28 2.19 19.69
CA THR A 114 49.24 0.73 19.73
C THR A 114 48.07 0.24 20.60
N ALA A 115 47.55 -0.96 20.34
CA ALA A 115 46.47 -1.56 21.12
C ALA A 115 46.79 -1.64 22.63
N GLY A 116 48.03 -2.00 22.98
CA GLY A 116 48.49 -2.04 24.37
C GLY A 116 48.48 -0.67 25.05
N VAL A 117 48.90 0.39 24.34
CA VAL A 117 48.85 1.77 24.85
C VAL A 117 47.41 2.25 24.99
N TYR A 118 46.56 1.95 24.01
CA TYR A 118 45.12 2.27 24.07
C TYR A 118 44.48 1.65 25.32
N LEU A 119 44.71 0.35 25.57
CA LEU A 119 44.22 -0.38 26.75
C LEU A 119 44.80 0.13 28.09
N ALA A 120 45.93 0.84 28.08
CA ALA A 120 46.53 1.45 29.26
C ALA A 120 45.99 2.87 29.55
N THR A 121 45.23 3.45 28.61
CA THR A 121 44.73 4.81 28.74
C THR A 121 43.66 4.89 29.84
N LYS A 122 43.87 5.77 30.81
CA LYS A 122 42.82 6.22 31.74
C LYS A 122 42.06 7.34 31.04
N MET A 123 41.04 7.02 30.26
CA MET A 123 40.17 8.07 29.68
C MET A 123 39.42 8.78 30.81
N PRO A 124 39.62 10.10 31.02
CA PRO A 124 38.70 10.91 31.79
C PRO A 124 37.59 11.40 30.85
N ASN A 125 36.32 11.15 31.19
CA ASN A 125 35.15 11.79 30.58
C ASN A 125 34.92 11.57 29.07
N PHE A 126 34.38 10.40 28.70
CA PHE A 126 33.16 10.36 27.88
C PHE A 126 32.09 9.74 28.76
N GLY A 127 31.23 10.60 29.31
CA GLY A 127 30.24 10.23 30.31
C GLY A 127 29.24 9.24 29.75
N ASP A 128 29.31 8.00 30.22
CA ASP A 128 28.10 7.24 30.54
C ASP A 128 28.34 5.99 31.41
N PHE A 129 29.61 5.55 31.59
CA PHE A 129 29.88 4.27 32.26
C PHE A 129 30.93 4.27 33.37
N GLY A 130 31.68 5.36 33.58
CA GLY A 130 32.74 5.38 34.62
C GLY A 130 33.74 4.22 34.52
N ARG A 131 33.92 3.65 33.32
CA ARG A 131 34.71 2.44 33.05
C ARG A 131 35.95 2.77 32.22
N GLY A 132 37.09 2.18 32.57
CA GLY A 132 38.31 2.27 31.77
C GLY A 132 38.21 1.48 30.46
N VAL A 133 39.08 1.79 29.50
CA VAL A 133 39.12 1.20 28.15
C VAL A 133 39.08 -0.33 28.13
N ARG A 134 39.72 -0.99 29.13
CA ARG A 134 39.72 -2.45 29.27
C ARG A 134 38.33 -3.04 29.53
N ALA A 135 37.51 -2.36 30.34
CA ALA A 135 36.18 -2.86 30.67
C ALA A 135 35.24 -2.77 29.45
N ALA A 136 35.37 -1.71 28.64
CA ALA A 136 34.68 -1.61 27.36
C ALA A 136 35.11 -2.75 26.42
N ALA A 137 36.42 -2.96 26.21
CA ALA A 137 36.91 -4.05 25.36
C ALA A 137 36.39 -5.44 25.79
N ILE A 138 36.22 -5.69 27.10
CA ILE A 138 35.65 -6.96 27.61
C ILE A 138 34.16 -7.09 27.31
N GLU A 139 33.40 -6.00 27.43
CA GLU A 139 32.00 -5.94 27.03
C GLU A 139 31.85 -6.24 25.54
N GLU A 140 32.72 -5.65 24.71
CA GLU A 140 32.74 -5.88 23.28
C GLU A 140 33.07 -7.33 22.88
N MET A 141 33.98 -7.97 23.61
CA MET A 141 34.25 -9.41 23.41
C MET A 141 33.00 -10.26 23.68
N LEU A 142 32.20 -9.87 24.69
CA LEU A 142 30.96 -10.58 25.02
C LEU A 142 29.90 -10.41 23.93
N LEU A 143 29.72 -9.19 23.41
CA LEU A 143 28.77 -8.91 22.33
C LEU A 143 29.22 -9.49 20.99
N THR A 144 30.53 -9.46 20.71
CA THR A 144 31.11 -10.11 19.52
C THR A 144 30.86 -11.62 19.54
N ASP A 145 31.05 -12.29 20.68
CA ASP A 145 30.71 -13.71 20.83
C ASP A 145 29.19 -13.96 20.70
N ASN A 146 28.35 -13.06 21.19
CA ASN A 146 26.90 -13.15 21.05
C ASN A 146 26.44 -13.07 19.59
N VAL A 147 26.88 -12.07 18.83
CA VAL A 147 26.48 -11.90 17.42
C VAL A 147 27.02 -13.03 16.53
N ASN A 148 28.21 -13.58 16.83
CA ASN A 148 28.74 -14.74 16.10
C ASN A 148 27.91 -16.03 16.31
N LYS A 149 27.12 -16.10 17.39
CA LYS A 149 26.20 -17.20 17.68
C LYS A 149 24.78 -16.96 17.16
N ASN A 150 24.50 -15.80 16.58
CA ASN A 150 23.17 -15.43 16.08
C ASN A 150 22.97 -15.94 14.64
N PRO A 151 22.09 -16.91 14.39
CA PRO A 151 21.85 -17.44 13.04
C PRO A 151 21.38 -16.37 12.05
N ALA A 152 20.50 -15.46 12.48
CA ALA A 152 20.03 -14.34 11.68
C ALA A 152 21.14 -13.36 11.23
N ALA A 153 22.29 -13.35 11.92
CA ALA A 153 23.44 -12.50 11.57
C ALA A 153 24.48 -13.21 10.67
N SER A 154 24.29 -14.51 10.38
CA SER A 154 25.29 -15.36 9.73
C SER A 154 25.76 -14.85 8.35
N ARG A 155 24.87 -14.23 7.56
CA ARG A 155 25.19 -13.61 6.26
C ARG A 155 26.19 -12.45 6.35
N TYR A 156 26.34 -11.88 7.54
CA TYR A 156 27.19 -10.72 7.83
C TYR A 156 28.39 -11.08 8.70
N LYS A 157 28.65 -12.38 8.88
CA LYS A 157 29.70 -12.88 9.79
C LYS A 157 31.08 -12.30 9.52
N ASP A 158 31.44 -12.08 8.26
CA ASP A 158 32.70 -11.45 7.89
C ASP A 158 32.89 -10.02 8.43
N LEU A 159 31.84 -9.32 8.83
CA LEU A 159 31.95 -8.05 9.56
C LEU A 159 32.54 -8.26 10.95
N PHE A 160 32.22 -9.36 11.63
CA PHE A 160 32.53 -9.57 13.04
C PHE A 160 33.14 -10.95 13.35
N ASP A 161 33.75 -11.61 12.36
CA ASP A 161 34.19 -13.00 12.48
C ASP A 161 35.27 -13.16 13.57
N GLU A 162 34.93 -13.92 14.61
CA GLU A 162 35.81 -14.20 15.73
C GLU A 162 36.94 -15.19 15.41
N VAL A 163 36.93 -15.85 14.23
CA VAL A 163 37.96 -16.83 13.84
C VAL A 163 39.37 -16.24 13.86
N VAL A 164 39.51 -14.93 13.60
CA VAL A 164 40.79 -14.21 13.68
C VAL A 164 41.40 -14.23 15.10
N LEU A 165 40.59 -14.50 16.12
CA LEU A 165 40.98 -14.56 17.53
C LEU A 165 41.32 -15.99 18.01
N ASN A 166 41.19 -17.03 17.17
CA ASN A 166 41.42 -18.42 17.56
C ASN A 166 42.85 -18.72 18.07
N LYS A 167 43.82 -17.86 17.75
CA LYS A 167 45.21 -17.97 18.26
C LYS A 167 45.40 -17.32 19.65
N SER A 168 44.34 -16.80 20.25
CA SER A 168 44.32 -16.21 21.59
C SER A 168 43.46 -17.05 22.55
N ALA A 169 43.38 -16.66 23.82
CA ALA A 169 42.51 -17.33 24.80
C ALA A 169 41.04 -16.86 24.71
N TYR A 170 40.62 -16.25 23.59
CA TYR A 170 39.31 -15.60 23.43
C TYR A 170 38.12 -16.50 23.82
N LYS A 171 38.09 -17.76 23.37
CA LYS A 171 36.99 -18.70 23.71
C LYS A 171 36.95 -19.07 25.20
N GLU A 172 38.12 -19.25 25.81
CA GLU A 172 38.21 -19.46 27.25
C GLU A 172 37.77 -18.21 28.02
N PHE A 173 38.15 -17.03 27.52
CA PHE A 173 37.81 -15.72 28.07
C PHE A 173 36.29 -15.49 28.10
N THR A 174 35.60 -15.65 26.96
CA THR A 174 34.16 -15.42 26.86
C THR A 174 33.36 -16.46 27.63
N SER A 175 33.78 -17.73 27.60
CA SER A 175 33.15 -18.80 28.39
C SER A 175 33.16 -18.51 29.89
N ARG A 176 34.33 -18.13 30.45
CA ARG A 176 34.47 -17.76 31.87
C ARG A 176 33.67 -16.51 32.23
N LEU A 177 33.57 -15.56 31.31
CA LEU A 177 32.78 -14.34 31.51
C LEU A 177 31.28 -14.65 31.60
N LEU A 178 30.78 -15.48 30.69
CA LEU A 178 29.38 -15.96 30.70
C LEU A 178 29.07 -16.79 31.96
N GLU A 179 30.00 -17.65 32.39
CA GLU A 179 29.86 -18.41 33.63
C GLU A 179 29.79 -17.50 34.87
N PHE A 180 30.65 -16.48 34.94
CA PHE A 180 30.63 -15.50 36.02
C PHE A 180 29.29 -14.77 36.09
N PHE A 181 28.78 -14.29 34.95
CA PHE A 181 27.54 -13.55 34.88
C PHE A 181 26.28 -14.41 35.09
N ALA A 182 26.33 -15.70 34.79
CA ALA A 182 25.26 -16.65 35.11
C ALA A 182 25.06 -16.83 36.62
N HIS A 183 26.09 -16.54 37.44
CA HIS A 183 26.02 -16.59 38.90
C HIS A 183 25.83 -15.22 39.56
N GLN A 184 25.66 -14.14 38.78
CA GLN A 184 25.33 -12.83 39.31
C GLN A 184 23.81 -12.63 39.36
N PRO A 185 23.31 -11.74 40.25
CA PRO A 185 21.89 -11.36 40.25
C PRO A 185 21.45 -10.82 38.89
N GLY A 186 20.24 -11.18 38.47
CA GLY A 186 19.66 -10.79 37.17
C GLY A 186 19.01 -9.41 37.12
N ILE A 187 18.44 -9.07 35.96
CA ILE A 187 17.56 -7.90 35.78
C ILE A 187 16.12 -8.32 36.11
N GLY A 188 15.48 -7.64 37.07
CA GLY A 188 14.11 -7.94 37.52
C GLY A 188 13.92 -7.79 39.03
N THR A 189 12.89 -8.43 39.59
CA THR A 189 12.68 -8.55 41.04
C THR A 189 13.80 -9.40 41.67
N ILE A 190 14.26 -9.00 42.86
CA ILE A 190 15.36 -9.70 43.56
C ILE A 190 14.96 -11.16 43.79
N GLY A 191 15.74 -12.10 43.25
CA GLY A 191 15.51 -13.55 43.36
C GLY A 191 14.72 -14.19 42.22
N GLN A 192 14.21 -13.42 41.25
CA GLN A 192 13.45 -13.91 40.08
C GLN A 192 13.89 -13.29 38.75
N GLY A 193 14.94 -12.47 38.74
CA GLY A 193 15.43 -11.78 37.54
C GLY A 193 16.32 -12.66 36.64
N GLU A 194 16.26 -12.39 35.34
CA GLU A 194 17.06 -13.10 34.33
C GLU A 194 18.53 -12.70 34.41
N THR A 195 19.44 -13.68 34.37
CA THR A 195 20.87 -13.40 34.41
C THR A 195 21.32 -12.63 33.18
N LEU A 196 22.49 -11.99 33.21
CA LEU A 196 23.00 -11.29 32.03
C LEU A 196 23.22 -12.26 30.85
N THR A 197 23.59 -13.51 31.15
CA THR A 197 23.74 -14.58 30.16
C THR A 197 22.40 -14.93 29.50
N ASP A 198 21.31 -14.98 30.28
CA ASP A 198 19.97 -15.19 29.74
C ASP A 198 19.51 -14.02 28.88
N LEU A 199 19.75 -12.79 29.35
CA LEU A 199 19.41 -11.56 28.63
C LEU A 199 20.06 -11.51 27.25
N LEU A 200 21.37 -11.79 27.16
CA LEU A 200 22.10 -11.76 25.89
C LEU A 200 21.60 -12.85 24.92
N ALA A 201 21.22 -14.02 25.42
CA ALA A 201 20.77 -15.13 24.59
C ALA A 201 19.27 -15.08 24.22
N ALA A 202 18.45 -14.35 24.99
CA ALA A 202 17.00 -14.43 24.89
C ALA A 202 16.42 -13.97 23.54
N PRO A 203 16.87 -12.88 22.89
CA PRO A 203 16.39 -12.51 21.56
C PRO A 203 16.62 -13.63 20.53
N VAL A 204 17.85 -14.14 20.48
CA VAL A 204 18.24 -15.22 19.57
C VAL A 204 17.44 -16.50 19.84
N LYS A 205 17.18 -16.84 21.11
CA LYS A 205 16.34 -18.00 21.46
C LYS A 205 14.88 -17.82 21.03
N ALA A 206 14.34 -16.61 21.15
CA ALA A 206 12.95 -16.32 20.81
C ALA A 206 12.71 -16.30 19.29
N SER A 207 13.70 -15.86 18.50
CA SER A 207 13.61 -15.78 17.04
C SER A 207 14.97 -16.00 16.38
N PRO A 208 15.45 -17.25 16.27
CA PRO A 208 16.82 -17.54 15.84
C PRO A 208 17.17 -17.02 14.45
N ASP A 209 16.21 -17.10 13.53
CA ASP A 209 16.42 -16.82 12.10
C ASP A 209 15.76 -15.50 11.64
N SER A 210 15.28 -14.66 12.57
CA SER A 210 14.58 -13.41 12.23
C SER A 210 15.10 -12.21 13.02
N LEU A 211 15.73 -11.27 12.33
CA LEU A 211 16.12 -9.97 12.91
C LEU A 211 14.89 -9.19 13.39
N GLU A 212 13.79 -9.21 12.65
CA GLU A 212 12.54 -8.55 13.06
C GLU A 212 12.00 -9.18 14.35
N GLY A 213 11.94 -10.51 14.43
CA GLY A 213 11.49 -11.22 15.62
C GLY A 213 12.35 -10.91 16.86
N GLN A 214 13.66 -10.77 16.68
CA GLN A 214 14.59 -10.40 17.75
C GLN A 214 14.36 -8.96 18.23
N LEU A 215 14.20 -7.99 17.32
CA LEU A 215 13.89 -6.60 17.66
C LEU A 215 12.53 -6.48 18.37
N LYS A 216 11.51 -7.20 17.87
CA LYS A 216 10.18 -7.26 18.48
C LYS A 216 10.24 -7.81 19.90
N PHE A 217 10.96 -8.90 20.12
CA PHE A 217 11.16 -9.48 21.45
C PHE A 217 11.82 -8.49 22.42
N ILE A 218 12.87 -7.78 21.98
CA ILE A 218 13.54 -6.75 22.77
C ILE A 218 12.58 -5.63 23.15
N LEU A 219 11.78 -5.17 22.18
CA LEU A 219 10.82 -4.10 22.39
C LEU A 219 9.72 -4.49 23.39
N GLU A 220 9.10 -5.66 23.20
CA GLU A 220 8.03 -6.16 24.07
C GLU A 220 8.50 -6.36 25.51
N LYS A 221 9.72 -6.90 25.67
CA LYS A 221 10.25 -7.28 26.98
C LYS A 221 10.93 -6.14 27.72
N TRP A 222 11.70 -5.33 27.00
CA TRP A 222 12.58 -4.32 27.59
C TRP A 222 12.38 -2.90 27.05
N GLY A 223 11.38 -2.65 26.20
CA GLY A 223 11.15 -1.32 25.61
C GLY A 223 11.09 -0.17 26.64
N HIS A 224 10.55 -0.43 27.83
CA HIS A 224 10.51 0.53 28.94
C HIS A 224 11.89 0.97 29.46
N LEU A 225 12.96 0.20 29.19
CA LEU A 225 14.34 0.52 29.55
C LEU A 225 15.10 1.23 28.42
N LEU A 226 14.59 1.20 27.19
CA LEU A 226 15.35 1.68 26.02
C LEU A 226 15.19 3.17 25.75
N GLY A 227 14.12 3.79 26.28
CA GLY A 227 13.76 5.18 26.02
C GLY A 227 12.94 5.35 24.72
N GLY A 228 12.15 6.43 24.66
CA GLY A 228 11.19 6.65 23.58
C GLY A 228 11.83 6.84 22.20
N GLU A 229 12.92 7.61 22.12
CA GLU A 229 13.63 7.87 20.85
C GLU A 229 14.19 6.59 20.23
N PHE A 230 14.86 5.76 21.04
CA PHE A 230 15.40 4.48 20.58
C PHE A 230 14.30 3.48 20.23
N THR A 231 13.20 3.49 20.98
CA THR A 231 12.00 2.69 20.67
C THR A 231 11.43 3.03 19.29
N ALA A 232 11.36 4.32 18.93
CA ALA A 232 10.94 4.73 17.59
C ALA A 232 11.91 4.23 16.51
N ARG A 233 13.24 4.25 16.75
CA ARG A 233 14.23 3.67 15.83
C ARG A 233 14.08 2.15 15.67
N LEU A 234 13.77 1.42 16.75
CA LEU A 234 13.48 -0.02 16.69
C LEU A 234 12.25 -0.32 15.82
N LEU A 235 11.17 0.41 16.05
CA LEU A 235 9.94 0.31 15.27
C LEU A 235 10.22 0.56 13.77
N ARG A 236 10.99 1.61 13.45
CA ARG A 236 11.45 1.89 12.09
C ARG A 236 12.31 0.78 11.49
N GLY A 237 13.23 0.21 12.28
CA GLY A 237 14.06 -0.91 11.83
C GLY A 237 13.23 -2.11 11.40
N MET A 238 12.16 -2.43 12.14
CA MET A 238 11.22 -3.47 11.76
C MET A 238 10.45 -3.12 10.48
N ASP A 239 10.01 -1.88 10.31
CA ASP A 239 9.36 -1.43 9.08
C ASP A 239 10.26 -1.65 7.85
N PHE A 240 11.54 -1.31 7.94
CA PHE A 240 12.51 -1.50 6.84
C PHE A 240 12.73 -2.97 6.49
N LEU A 241 12.70 -3.87 7.48
CA LEU A 241 12.79 -5.31 7.23
C LEU A 241 11.57 -5.83 6.49
N ARG A 242 10.36 -5.39 6.88
CA ARG A 242 9.10 -5.77 6.19
C ARG A 242 9.08 -5.28 4.75
N GLU A 243 9.51 -4.05 4.51
CA GLU A 243 9.60 -3.48 3.16
C GLU A 243 10.52 -4.30 2.25
N GLU A 244 11.64 -4.81 2.77
CA GLU A 244 12.58 -5.63 2.00
C GLU A 244 11.95 -6.99 1.60
N ILE A 245 11.13 -7.58 2.47
CA ILE A 245 10.39 -8.82 2.16
C ILE A 245 9.38 -8.56 1.03
N ILE A 246 8.58 -7.50 1.17
CA ILE A 246 7.53 -7.12 0.20
C ILE A 246 8.13 -6.72 -1.14
N ARG A 247 9.27 -6.04 -1.13
CA ARG A 247 10.00 -5.70 -2.34
C ARG A 247 10.40 -6.92 -3.17
N GLN A 248 10.87 -7.99 -2.52
CA GLN A 248 11.40 -9.18 -3.18
C GLN A 248 10.33 -10.20 -3.57
N HIS A 249 9.27 -10.33 -2.76
CA HIS A 249 8.26 -11.38 -2.92
C HIS A 249 6.90 -10.85 -3.37
N GLY A 250 6.77 -9.53 -3.51
CA GLY A 250 5.46 -8.87 -3.55
C GLY A 250 4.84 -8.82 -2.16
N PRO A 251 3.75 -8.05 -2.00
CA PRO A 251 2.92 -8.17 -0.81
C PRO A 251 2.50 -9.64 -0.67
N VAL A 252 2.76 -10.23 0.50
CA VAL A 252 2.17 -11.53 0.84
C VAL A 252 0.66 -11.30 0.81
N ASP A 253 -0.04 -12.11 0.02
CA ASP A 253 -1.49 -12.14 -0.12
C ASP A 253 -2.12 -12.54 1.24
N THR A 254 -2.02 -11.64 2.21
CA THR A 254 -2.54 -11.77 3.56
C THR A 254 -3.98 -11.27 3.63
N PHE A 255 -4.44 -10.60 2.57
CA PHE A 255 -5.84 -10.46 2.28
C PHE A 255 -6.26 -11.70 1.50
N SER A 256 -6.53 -12.79 2.21
CA SER A 256 -7.43 -13.77 1.64
C SER A 256 -8.65 -13.00 1.13
N ALA A 257 -9.06 -13.26 -0.11
CA ALA A 257 -10.29 -12.73 -0.70
C ALA A 257 -11.55 -13.27 0.01
N GLU A 258 -11.48 -13.51 1.33
CA GLU A 258 -12.65 -13.67 2.15
C GLU A 258 -13.37 -12.32 2.17
N THR A 259 -14.55 -12.31 1.55
CA THR A 259 -15.42 -11.15 1.60
C THR A 259 -15.89 -10.99 3.05
N TYR A 260 -15.36 -9.99 3.73
CA TYR A 260 -15.71 -9.69 5.11
C TYR A 260 -17.11 -9.09 5.18
N VAL A 261 -17.88 -9.52 6.18
CA VAL A 261 -19.15 -8.88 6.50
C VAL A 261 -18.83 -7.49 7.08
N PRO A 262 -19.37 -6.40 6.50
CA PRO A 262 -19.16 -5.06 7.03
C PRO A 262 -19.51 -5.00 8.51
N THR A 263 -18.57 -4.48 9.32
CA THR A 263 -18.80 -4.19 10.73
C THR A 263 -18.65 -2.68 10.91
N TYR A 264 -19.71 -2.04 11.41
CA TYR A 264 -19.74 -0.61 11.62
C TYR A 264 -19.42 -0.29 13.09
N SER A 265 -18.72 0.82 13.32
CA SER A 265 -18.34 1.27 14.66
C SER A 265 -19.06 2.57 15.05
N ASP A 266 -19.43 2.70 16.32
CA ASP A 266 -20.11 3.88 16.85
C ASP A 266 -19.21 5.13 16.93
N THR A 267 -17.91 5.00 16.63
CA THR A 267 -16.95 6.12 16.75
C THR A 267 -16.99 7.10 15.58
N GLU A 268 -17.66 6.75 14.48
CA GLU A 268 -17.84 7.61 13.31
C GLU A 268 -19.04 8.56 13.51
N TYR A 269 -18.99 9.76 12.94
CA TYR A 269 -20.10 10.73 13.00
C TYR A 269 -20.89 10.78 11.69
N GLU A 270 -22.18 11.08 11.80
CA GLU A 270 -23.09 11.18 10.65
C GLU A 270 -22.99 12.55 9.97
N ARG A 271 -22.79 12.54 8.65
CA ARG A 271 -22.73 13.72 7.77
C ARG A 271 -23.02 13.36 6.30
N TYR A 272 -24.17 12.73 6.07
CA TYR A 272 -24.65 12.38 4.74
C TYR A 272 -24.82 13.60 3.83
N SER A 273 -24.62 13.40 2.52
CA SER A 273 -25.08 14.37 1.51
C SER A 273 -26.54 14.12 1.15
N GLU A 274 -27.26 15.19 0.86
CA GLU A 274 -28.64 15.11 0.41
C GLU A 274 -28.72 14.59 -1.02
N ASP A 275 -29.61 13.62 -1.26
CA ASP A 275 -29.87 13.12 -2.60
C ASP A 275 -30.83 14.07 -3.34
N GLN A 276 -30.52 14.38 -4.59
CA GLN A 276 -31.47 15.04 -5.50
C GLN A 276 -32.55 14.05 -5.97
N GLU A 277 -33.71 14.55 -6.41
CA GLU A 277 -34.89 13.73 -6.77
C GLU A 277 -34.63 12.64 -7.83
N TRP A 278 -33.62 12.81 -8.68
CA TRP A 278 -33.23 11.81 -9.67
C TRP A 278 -32.27 10.73 -9.14
N MET A 279 -31.48 11.02 -8.10
CA MET A 279 -30.38 10.16 -7.63
C MET A 279 -30.85 8.78 -7.12
N PRO A 280 -31.94 8.67 -6.34
CA PRO A 280 -32.45 7.35 -5.92
C PRO A 280 -32.94 6.50 -7.09
N ARG A 281 -33.36 7.12 -8.20
CA ARG A 281 -33.92 6.43 -9.38
C ARG A 281 -32.87 6.07 -10.42
N LEU A 282 -31.59 6.28 -10.12
CA LEU A 282 -30.52 5.99 -11.06
C LEU A 282 -30.37 4.47 -11.28
N VAL A 283 -30.36 4.06 -12.54
CA VAL A 283 -29.97 2.73 -13.01
C VAL A 283 -28.81 2.91 -13.97
N LEU A 284 -27.65 2.39 -13.61
CA LEU A 284 -26.39 2.70 -14.30
C LEU A 284 -25.97 1.55 -15.23
N MET A 285 -25.69 1.87 -16.49
CA MET A 285 -25.05 0.96 -17.45
C MET A 285 -23.57 1.34 -17.60
N ALA A 286 -22.65 0.41 -17.39
CA ALA A 286 -21.23 0.59 -17.63
C ALA A 286 -20.83 0.08 -19.02
N LYS A 287 -20.16 0.92 -19.83
CA LYS A 287 -19.67 0.56 -21.16
C LYS A 287 -18.23 1.03 -21.34
N ASN A 288 -17.37 0.13 -21.78
CA ASN A 288 -16.05 0.49 -22.32
C ASN A 288 -16.27 1.21 -23.65
N ALA A 289 -15.89 2.49 -23.73
CA ALA A 289 -16.26 3.35 -24.85
C ALA A 289 -15.76 2.79 -26.19
N TYR A 290 -14.47 2.45 -26.29
CA TYR A 290 -13.88 1.96 -27.55
C TYR A 290 -14.48 0.62 -28.00
N VAL A 291 -14.60 -0.34 -27.08
CA VAL A 291 -15.19 -1.65 -27.38
C VAL A 291 -16.65 -1.49 -27.80
N TRP A 292 -17.40 -0.60 -27.14
CA TRP A 292 -18.80 -0.37 -27.48
C TRP A 292 -18.95 0.26 -28.87
N LEU A 293 -18.12 1.24 -29.23
CA LEU A 293 -18.15 1.84 -30.57
C LEU A 293 -17.83 0.82 -31.66
N ASP A 294 -16.85 -0.07 -31.46
CA ASP A 294 -16.54 -1.18 -32.39
C ASP A 294 -17.74 -2.14 -32.54
N GLN A 295 -18.35 -2.54 -31.43
CA GLN A 295 -19.54 -3.41 -31.45
C GLN A 295 -20.74 -2.74 -32.13
N LEU A 296 -20.95 -1.44 -31.91
CA LEU A 296 -22.00 -0.69 -32.61
C LEU A 296 -21.70 -0.59 -34.10
N ALA A 297 -20.45 -0.37 -34.50
CA ALA A 297 -20.08 -0.31 -35.91
C ALA A 297 -20.44 -1.62 -36.63
N LYS A 298 -20.17 -2.76 -35.98
CA LYS A 298 -20.56 -4.09 -36.46
C LYS A 298 -22.08 -4.29 -36.48
N LYS A 299 -22.77 -3.94 -35.39
CA LYS A 299 -24.23 -4.10 -35.24
C LYS A 299 -25.02 -3.29 -36.28
N TYR A 300 -24.61 -2.04 -36.53
CA TYR A 300 -25.30 -1.13 -37.44
C TYR A 300 -24.70 -1.09 -38.85
N GLN A 301 -23.65 -1.90 -39.11
CA GLN A 301 -22.96 -1.99 -40.40
C GLN A 301 -22.54 -0.63 -40.97
N ARG A 302 -22.02 0.25 -40.11
CA ARG A 302 -21.54 1.58 -40.47
C ARG A 302 -20.32 1.96 -39.62
N GLU A 303 -19.51 2.88 -40.11
CA GLU A 303 -18.36 3.38 -39.35
C GLU A 303 -18.82 4.19 -38.13
N ILE A 304 -18.32 3.81 -36.94
CA ILE A 304 -18.60 4.48 -35.66
C ILE A 304 -17.29 4.51 -34.88
N ASN A 305 -16.61 5.65 -34.94
CA ASN A 305 -15.31 5.88 -34.28
C ASN A 305 -15.40 6.90 -33.14
N THR A 306 -16.40 7.78 -33.17
CA THR A 306 -16.53 8.93 -32.25
C THR A 306 -17.87 8.92 -31.52
N LEU A 307 -17.94 9.60 -30.37
CA LEU A 307 -19.13 9.55 -29.50
C LEU A 307 -20.39 10.11 -30.18
N ASP A 308 -20.26 11.15 -31.02
CA ASP A 308 -21.38 11.73 -31.74
C ASP A 308 -21.97 10.80 -32.81
N GLN A 309 -21.24 9.75 -33.21
CA GLN A 309 -21.68 8.77 -34.21
C GLN A 309 -22.50 7.61 -33.60
N VAL A 310 -22.61 7.51 -32.27
CA VAL A 310 -23.47 6.53 -31.61
C VAL A 310 -24.91 6.71 -32.12
N PRO A 311 -25.57 5.67 -32.68
CA PRO A 311 -26.90 5.76 -33.23
C PRO A 311 -27.95 6.18 -32.19
N ASP A 312 -28.94 6.93 -32.65
CA ASP A 312 -30.07 7.36 -31.81
C ASP A 312 -30.89 6.17 -31.34
N GLU A 313 -31.04 5.15 -32.20
CA GLU A 313 -31.74 3.90 -31.93
C GLU A 313 -31.11 3.12 -30.76
N GLU A 314 -29.79 3.24 -30.57
CA GLU A 314 -29.10 2.60 -29.44
C GLU A 314 -29.40 3.33 -28.13
N LEU A 315 -29.47 4.66 -28.15
CA LEU A 315 -29.86 5.45 -26.99
C LEU A 315 -31.34 5.22 -26.64
N ASP A 316 -32.20 5.11 -27.65
CA ASP A 316 -33.61 4.75 -27.49
C ASP A 316 -33.75 3.36 -26.86
N LEU A 317 -32.92 2.39 -27.29
CA LEU A 317 -32.89 1.06 -26.71
C LEU A 317 -32.47 1.07 -25.24
N LEU A 318 -31.43 1.82 -24.86
CA LEU A 318 -31.02 1.95 -23.46
C LEU A 318 -32.13 2.53 -22.59
N ALA A 319 -32.79 3.60 -23.06
CA ALA A 319 -33.91 4.21 -22.35
C ALA A 319 -35.11 3.25 -22.23
N ALA A 320 -35.46 2.54 -23.31
CA ALA A 320 -36.53 1.55 -23.31
C ALA A 320 -36.27 0.39 -22.33
N ARG A 321 -35.00 0.02 -22.13
CA ARG A 321 -34.57 -0.99 -21.14
C ARG A 321 -34.57 -0.48 -19.69
N GLY A 322 -34.85 0.81 -19.46
CA GLY A 322 -34.97 1.42 -18.13
C GLY A 322 -33.66 1.99 -17.58
N PHE A 323 -32.62 2.13 -18.39
CA PHE A 323 -31.37 2.78 -17.97
C PHE A 323 -31.53 4.30 -17.96
N THR A 324 -31.12 4.92 -16.85
CA THR A 324 -31.17 6.37 -16.65
C THR A 324 -29.79 7.00 -16.47
N GLY A 325 -28.74 6.16 -16.43
CA GLY A 325 -27.35 6.57 -16.44
C GLY A 325 -26.49 5.69 -17.34
N LEU A 326 -25.49 6.30 -17.97
CA LEU A 326 -24.51 5.62 -18.82
C LEU A 326 -23.10 6.05 -18.39
N TRP A 327 -22.36 5.11 -17.82
CA TRP A 327 -20.95 5.27 -17.50
C TRP A 327 -20.09 4.80 -18.66
N LEU A 328 -19.34 5.75 -19.22
CA LEU A 328 -18.37 5.50 -20.27
C LEU A 328 -16.97 5.43 -19.68
N ILE A 329 -16.36 4.25 -19.80
CA ILE A 329 -15.01 3.98 -19.31
C ILE A 329 -14.01 4.38 -20.38
N GLY A 330 -13.00 5.13 -19.96
CA GLY A 330 -11.86 5.49 -20.80
C GLY A 330 -12.12 6.61 -21.80
N LEU A 331 -12.87 7.64 -21.37
CA LEU A 331 -13.16 8.88 -22.11
C LEU A 331 -11.96 9.82 -22.25
N TRP A 332 -11.03 9.76 -21.31
CA TRP A 332 -9.95 10.73 -21.16
C TRP A 332 -8.75 10.43 -22.07
N GLU A 333 -8.01 11.46 -22.44
CA GLU A 333 -6.75 11.33 -23.17
C GLU A 333 -5.70 10.58 -22.32
N ARG A 334 -5.16 9.50 -22.89
CA ARG A 334 -4.36 8.51 -22.17
C ARG A 334 -2.87 8.66 -22.41
N SER A 335 -2.07 8.16 -21.48
CA SER A 335 -0.61 8.13 -21.55
C SER A 335 -0.09 7.33 -22.75
N ARG A 336 0.72 7.95 -23.60
CA ARG A 336 1.39 7.24 -24.70
C ARG A 336 2.49 6.32 -24.16
N ALA A 337 3.15 6.72 -23.09
CA ALA A 337 4.12 5.90 -22.39
C ALA A 337 3.50 4.58 -21.88
N SER A 338 2.29 4.61 -21.29
CA SER A 338 1.53 3.41 -20.90
C SER A 338 1.32 2.46 -22.08
N GLN A 339 0.93 2.99 -23.25
CA GLN A 339 0.77 2.18 -24.45
C GLN A 339 2.09 1.52 -24.88
N LYS A 340 3.19 2.28 -24.95
CA LYS A 340 4.52 1.76 -25.32
C LYS A 340 4.96 0.63 -24.39
N ILE A 341 4.73 0.79 -23.09
CA ILE A 341 5.03 -0.23 -22.07
C ILE A 341 4.29 -1.54 -22.37
N LYS A 342 2.97 -1.49 -22.58
CA LYS A 342 2.15 -2.68 -22.83
C LYS A 342 2.53 -3.40 -24.13
N GLN A 343 2.79 -2.64 -25.19
CA GLN A 343 3.21 -3.21 -26.48
C GLN A 343 4.52 -3.97 -26.38
N ARG A 344 5.48 -3.49 -25.56
CA ARG A 344 6.75 -4.19 -25.29
C ARG A 344 6.58 -5.46 -24.48
N MET A 345 5.58 -5.51 -23.61
CA MET A 345 5.18 -6.73 -22.89
C MET A 345 4.42 -7.74 -23.76
N GLY A 346 4.41 -7.54 -25.10
CA GLY A 346 3.83 -8.47 -26.06
C GLY A 346 2.38 -8.19 -26.44
N GLN A 347 1.77 -7.12 -25.90
CA GLN A 347 0.38 -6.74 -26.22
C GLN A 347 0.34 -5.72 -27.37
N GLN A 348 0.64 -6.15 -28.59
CA GLN A 348 0.77 -5.23 -29.74
C GLN A 348 -0.50 -4.41 -30.03
N ASP A 349 -1.69 -4.99 -29.81
CA ASP A 349 -2.98 -4.34 -30.02
C ASP A 349 -3.50 -3.54 -28.80
N ALA A 350 -2.77 -3.52 -27.68
CA ALA A 350 -3.22 -2.82 -26.48
C ALA A 350 -3.18 -1.29 -26.65
N VAL A 351 -4.23 -0.62 -26.16
CA VAL A 351 -4.17 0.82 -25.87
C VAL A 351 -3.65 1.06 -24.46
N ALA A 352 -3.25 2.29 -24.19
CA ALA A 352 -2.92 2.75 -22.85
C ALA A 352 -4.01 2.40 -21.84
N SER A 353 -3.61 2.16 -20.58
CA SER A 353 -4.58 1.98 -19.50
C SER A 353 -5.54 3.17 -19.45
N ALA A 354 -6.84 2.90 -19.35
CA ALA A 354 -7.85 3.95 -19.15
C ALA A 354 -7.61 4.80 -17.89
N TYR A 355 -6.79 4.31 -16.94
CA TYR A 355 -6.46 4.99 -15.69
C TYR A 355 -5.03 5.57 -15.66
N SER A 356 -4.24 5.39 -16.72
CA SER A 356 -2.99 6.13 -16.92
C SER A 356 -3.27 7.35 -17.80
N LEU A 357 -3.64 8.46 -17.16
CA LEU A 357 -4.15 9.66 -17.83
C LEU A 357 -3.03 10.62 -18.23
N HIS A 358 -3.02 11.06 -19.49
CA HIS A 358 -2.15 12.16 -19.90
C HIS A 358 -2.73 13.51 -19.44
N ALA A 359 -4.05 13.68 -19.60
CA ALA A 359 -4.80 14.84 -19.13
C ALA A 359 -6.29 14.50 -18.98
N TYR A 360 -7.03 15.32 -18.22
CA TYR A 360 -8.49 15.29 -18.15
C TYR A 360 -9.11 16.04 -19.34
N ASP A 361 -8.73 15.61 -20.55
CA ASP A 361 -9.28 16.06 -21.82
C ASP A 361 -10.00 14.89 -22.49
N ILE A 362 -11.03 15.13 -23.29
CA ILE A 362 -11.73 14.06 -24.00
C ILE A 362 -10.84 13.56 -25.12
N ALA A 363 -10.63 12.24 -25.17
CA ALA A 363 -9.71 11.63 -26.11
C ALA A 363 -10.00 12.08 -27.55
N SER A 364 -8.95 12.52 -28.23
CA SER A 364 -9.07 13.09 -29.57
C SER A 364 -9.67 12.09 -30.58
N ASP A 365 -9.35 10.80 -30.41
CA ASP A 365 -9.87 9.72 -31.25
C ASP A 365 -11.31 9.30 -30.90
N LEU A 366 -11.89 9.83 -29.82
CA LEU A 366 -13.33 9.77 -29.52
C LEU A 366 -14.10 10.99 -30.03
N GLY A 367 -13.42 11.93 -30.69
CA GLY A 367 -13.99 13.15 -31.29
C GLY A 367 -13.93 14.40 -30.39
N GLY A 368 -13.29 14.31 -29.22
CA GLY A 368 -13.09 15.43 -28.30
C GLY A 368 -14.39 16.00 -27.71
N TRP A 369 -14.31 17.22 -27.17
CA TRP A 369 -15.42 17.88 -26.47
C TRP A 369 -16.67 18.07 -27.32
N ASN A 370 -16.53 18.38 -28.61
CA ASN A 370 -17.66 18.58 -29.51
C ASN A 370 -18.48 17.28 -29.68
N ALA A 371 -17.80 16.15 -29.84
CA ALA A 371 -18.45 14.85 -29.96
C ALA A 371 -19.17 14.47 -28.66
N LEU A 372 -18.52 14.69 -27.51
CA LEU A 372 -19.13 14.49 -26.20
C LEU A 372 -20.37 15.35 -25.99
N GLU A 373 -20.32 16.64 -26.34
CA GLU A 373 -21.45 17.55 -26.14
C GLU A 373 -22.68 17.12 -26.94
N SER A 374 -22.48 16.77 -28.22
CA SER A 374 -23.53 16.22 -29.09
C SER A 374 -24.12 14.93 -28.50
N PHE A 375 -23.26 13.98 -28.13
CA PHE A 375 -23.68 12.72 -27.54
C PHE A 375 -24.46 12.91 -26.22
N ARG A 376 -23.95 13.77 -25.33
CA ARG A 376 -24.58 14.12 -24.05
C ARG A 376 -25.95 14.73 -24.24
N ALA A 377 -26.11 15.66 -25.20
CA ALA A 377 -27.40 16.27 -25.48
C ALA A 377 -28.43 15.23 -25.96
N ARG A 378 -28.04 14.32 -26.87
CA ARG A 378 -28.92 13.25 -27.38
C ARG A 378 -29.29 12.22 -26.32
N ALA A 379 -28.36 11.88 -25.43
CA ALA A 379 -28.62 11.01 -24.28
C ALA A 379 -29.57 11.68 -23.27
N TRP A 380 -29.36 12.96 -22.98
CA TRP A 380 -30.19 13.72 -22.04
C TRP A 380 -31.64 13.85 -22.50
N GLN A 381 -31.88 14.03 -23.80
CA GLN A 381 -33.24 14.04 -24.38
C GLN A 381 -34.03 12.75 -24.08
N ARG A 382 -33.32 11.64 -23.84
CA ARG A 382 -33.88 10.33 -23.50
C ARG A 382 -33.86 10.03 -22.00
N GLY A 383 -33.51 11.02 -21.17
CA GLY A 383 -33.43 10.88 -19.72
C GLY A 383 -32.16 10.17 -19.21
N ILE A 384 -31.16 9.95 -20.09
CA ILE A 384 -29.91 9.26 -19.74
C ILE A 384 -28.86 10.29 -19.32
N ARG A 385 -28.33 10.14 -18.11
CA ARG A 385 -27.24 10.94 -17.55
C ARG A 385 -25.90 10.29 -17.84
N LEU A 386 -24.93 11.05 -18.34
CA LEU A 386 -23.59 10.53 -18.52
C LEU A 386 -22.83 10.49 -17.19
N SER A 387 -22.06 9.43 -17.03
CA SER A 387 -21.11 9.23 -15.95
C SER A 387 -19.70 9.10 -16.51
N ALA A 388 -18.73 9.66 -15.80
CA ALA A 388 -17.32 9.52 -16.11
C ALA A 388 -16.55 8.92 -14.94
N ASP A 389 -15.46 8.21 -15.27
CA ASP A 389 -14.42 7.87 -14.30
C ASP A 389 -13.65 9.11 -13.87
N MET A 390 -13.20 9.13 -12.63
CA MET A 390 -12.24 10.08 -12.11
C MET A 390 -11.16 9.32 -11.34
N VAL A 391 -9.89 9.45 -11.77
CA VAL A 391 -8.72 8.80 -11.14
C VAL A 391 -7.86 9.85 -10.41
N PRO A 392 -8.25 10.28 -9.20
CA PRO A 392 -7.60 11.41 -8.53
C PRO A 392 -6.26 11.06 -7.88
N ASN A 393 -5.92 9.77 -7.72
CA ASN A 393 -4.76 9.36 -6.93
C ASN A 393 -3.41 9.62 -7.64
N HIS A 394 -3.38 9.46 -8.97
CA HIS A 394 -2.16 9.50 -9.76
C HIS A 394 -2.45 10.00 -11.18
N MET A 395 -1.38 10.32 -11.92
CA MET A 395 -1.44 10.65 -13.35
C MET A 395 -0.59 9.67 -14.15
N GLY A 396 -0.72 9.64 -15.48
CA GLY A 396 0.23 8.90 -16.34
C GLY A 396 1.66 9.47 -16.21
N ILE A 397 2.68 8.62 -16.38
CA ILE A 397 4.09 9.01 -16.22
C ILE A 397 4.55 10.11 -17.19
N ASP A 398 3.89 10.24 -18.34
CA ASP A 398 4.11 11.27 -19.37
C ASP A 398 2.99 12.34 -19.40
N SER A 399 2.23 12.47 -18.31
CA SER A 399 1.18 13.49 -18.20
C SER A 399 1.76 14.91 -18.19
N ASN A 400 0.94 15.88 -18.60
CA ASN A 400 1.32 17.29 -18.53
C ASN A 400 1.70 17.72 -17.11
N TRP A 401 1.04 17.15 -16.09
CA TRP A 401 1.35 17.44 -14.70
C TRP A 401 2.76 16.97 -14.31
N VAL A 402 3.17 15.77 -14.72
CA VAL A 402 4.54 15.27 -14.43
C VAL A 402 5.59 16.18 -15.08
N ILE A 403 5.33 16.64 -16.30
CA ILE A 403 6.28 17.45 -17.06
C ILE A 403 6.33 18.91 -16.58
N GLU A 404 5.19 19.49 -16.20
CA GLU A 404 5.09 20.92 -15.87
C GLU A 404 5.19 21.18 -14.36
N HIS A 405 4.72 20.23 -13.55
CA HIS A 405 4.68 20.30 -12.09
C HIS A 405 5.27 19.04 -11.45
N PRO A 406 6.54 18.67 -11.74
CA PRO A 406 7.16 17.47 -11.20
C PRO A 406 7.27 17.47 -9.66
N ASP A 407 7.17 18.64 -9.02
CA ASP A 407 7.10 18.78 -7.58
C ASP A 407 5.73 18.38 -6.98
N TRP A 408 4.66 18.25 -7.76
CA TRP A 408 3.37 17.77 -7.28
C TRP A 408 3.35 16.26 -6.98
N PHE A 409 4.43 15.55 -7.32
CA PHE A 409 4.53 14.10 -7.20
C PHE A 409 5.47 13.69 -6.08
N LEU A 410 5.16 12.56 -5.44
CA LEU A 410 6.08 11.94 -4.49
C LEU A 410 7.36 11.55 -5.22
N SER A 411 8.49 12.05 -4.74
CA SER A 411 9.78 11.82 -5.38
C SER A 411 10.93 11.79 -4.38
N ALA A 412 12.05 11.20 -4.81
CA ALA A 412 13.34 11.25 -4.14
C ALA A 412 14.39 11.85 -5.09
N ASP A 413 15.41 12.51 -4.52
CA ASP A 413 16.53 13.05 -5.32
C ASP A 413 17.57 11.97 -5.70
N VAL A 414 17.53 10.81 -5.04
CA VAL A 414 18.40 9.66 -5.31
C VAL A 414 17.57 8.38 -5.45
N PRO A 415 18.05 7.35 -6.16
CA PRO A 415 17.37 6.05 -6.24
C PRO A 415 17.10 5.51 -4.83
N PRO A 416 15.89 5.01 -4.53
CA PRO A 416 15.59 4.41 -3.24
C PRO A 416 16.42 3.15 -2.94
N TYR A 417 16.87 2.45 -3.98
CA TYR A 417 17.69 1.25 -3.86
C TYR A 417 18.92 1.34 -4.75
N SER A 418 20.07 0.90 -4.23
CA SER A 418 21.35 0.94 -4.95
C SER A 418 21.42 -0.06 -6.11
N SER A 419 20.54 -1.06 -6.14
CA SER A 419 20.44 -2.03 -7.23
C SER A 419 19.68 -1.49 -8.45
N TYR A 420 19.04 -0.32 -8.35
CA TYR A 420 18.29 0.25 -9.46
C TYR A 420 19.22 0.87 -10.50
N THR A 421 19.02 0.52 -11.77
CA THR A 421 19.99 0.82 -12.84
C THR A 421 19.43 1.72 -13.96
N PHE A 422 18.11 1.77 -14.17
CA PHE A 422 17.43 2.67 -15.13
C PHE A 422 18.08 2.69 -16.52
N ASN A 423 18.24 1.53 -17.16
CA ASN A 423 18.81 1.40 -18.51
C ASN A 423 17.73 1.30 -19.60
N SER A 424 16.45 1.39 -19.26
CA SER A 424 15.38 1.38 -20.25
C SER A 424 15.52 2.56 -21.23
N GLU A 425 14.90 2.44 -22.39
CA GLU A 425 14.79 3.58 -23.31
C GLU A 425 13.90 4.69 -22.73
N ASN A 426 14.05 5.90 -23.29
CA ASN A 426 13.21 7.04 -22.96
C ASN A 426 11.77 6.82 -23.47
N LEU A 427 10.81 6.88 -22.56
CA LEU A 427 9.38 6.75 -22.88
C LEU A 427 8.72 8.08 -23.25
N SER A 428 9.33 9.22 -22.90
CA SER A 428 8.80 10.55 -23.18
C SER A 428 8.82 10.89 -24.67
N ASP A 429 7.70 11.37 -25.19
CA ASP A 429 7.64 12.06 -26.49
C ASP A 429 7.95 13.56 -26.37
N ASP A 430 7.98 14.10 -25.15
CA ASP A 430 8.29 15.51 -24.89
C ASP A 430 9.81 15.71 -24.82
N SER A 431 10.33 16.57 -25.70
CA SER A 431 11.75 16.91 -25.80
C SER A 431 12.35 17.58 -24.55
N ARG A 432 11.53 18.09 -23.61
CA ARG A 432 11.97 18.73 -22.37
C ARG A 432 12.46 17.72 -21.32
N VAL A 433 12.01 16.47 -21.40
CA VAL A 433 12.25 15.47 -20.35
C VAL A 433 12.63 14.09 -20.88
N ALA A 434 13.33 13.32 -20.05
CA ALA A 434 13.47 11.88 -20.21
C ALA A 434 12.70 11.16 -19.11
N ILE A 435 11.94 10.12 -19.49
CA ILE A 435 11.24 9.21 -18.59
C ILE A 435 11.81 7.82 -18.81
N VAL A 436 12.46 7.27 -17.79
CA VAL A 436 13.17 5.99 -17.86
C VAL A 436 12.71 5.09 -16.72
N LEU A 437 12.25 3.88 -17.04
CA LEU A 437 11.80 2.91 -16.06
C LEU A 437 12.98 2.19 -15.42
N GLU A 438 12.73 1.64 -14.24
CA GLU A 438 13.63 0.70 -13.57
C GLU A 438 13.68 -0.63 -14.35
N ASP A 439 14.83 -1.31 -14.38
CA ASP A 439 15.06 -2.46 -15.28
C ASP A 439 14.34 -3.74 -14.83
N HIS A 440 14.19 -3.94 -13.51
CA HIS A 440 13.51 -5.11 -12.92
C HIS A 440 12.00 -5.06 -13.15
N TYR A 441 11.49 -3.96 -13.70
CA TYR A 441 10.10 -3.83 -14.12
C TYR A 441 9.70 -4.94 -15.10
N TYR A 442 10.49 -5.18 -16.15
CA TYR A 442 10.13 -6.10 -17.23
C TYR A 442 10.17 -7.57 -16.83
N ASN A 443 10.95 -7.92 -15.80
CA ASN A 443 11.13 -9.30 -15.35
C ASN A 443 10.48 -9.58 -13.98
N HIS A 444 9.85 -8.57 -13.37
CA HIS A 444 9.19 -8.64 -12.06
C HIS A 444 10.06 -9.20 -10.93
N SER A 445 11.38 -9.00 -11.01
CA SER A 445 12.32 -9.47 -9.97
C SER A 445 12.49 -8.49 -8.80
N ASP A 446 11.90 -7.29 -8.91
CA ASP A 446 11.85 -6.26 -7.86
C ASP A 446 10.58 -5.40 -8.04
N ALA A 447 10.04 -4.89 -6.93
CA ALA A 447 8.87 -4.01 -6.93
C ALA A 447 9.01 -2.74 -7.81
N SER A 448 10.22 -2.30 -8.15
CA SER A 448 10.44 -1.19 -9.10
C SER A 448 9.64 0.08 -8.75
N VAL A 449 9.81 0.61 -7.53
CA VAL A 449 8.88 1.59 -6.92
C VAL A 449 8.89 3.00 -7.52
N VAL A 450 9.87 3.31 -8.36
CA VAL A 450 10.07 4.64 -8.97
C VAL A 450 10.47 4.53 -10.44
N PHE A 451 10.18 5.58 -11.21
CA PHE A 451 10.82 5.84 -12.49
C PHE A 451 11.74 7.07 -12.40
N LYS A 452 12.73 7.14 -13.28
CA LYS A 452 13.64 8.28 -13.39
C LYS A 452 13.03 9.33 -14.32
N LEU A 453 12.85 10.53 -13.81
CA LEU A 453 12.47 11.73 -14.56
C LEU A 453 13.68 12.68 -14.62
N HIS A 454 14.14 13.01 -15.82
CA HIS A 454 15.22 13.96 -16.03
C HIS A 454 14.75 15.15 -16.86
N HIS A 455 14.88 16.36 -16.32
CA HIS A 455 14.58 17.60 -17.04
C HIS A 455 15.84 18.19 -17.64
N TYR A 456 15.94 18.20 -18.98
CA TYR A 456 17.14 18.65 -19.67
C TYR A 456 17.46 20.13 -19.45
N GLN A 457 16.44 21.00 -19.37
CA GLN A 457 16.67 22.45 -19.23
C GLN A 457 17.27 22.82 -17.87
N SER A 458 16.92 22.10 -16.82
CA SER A 458 17.38 22.37 -15.44
C SER A 458 18.49 21.43 -14.99
N ASP A 459 18.87 20.46 -15.82
CA ASP A 459 19.76 19.34 -15.49
C ASP A 459 19.37 18.63 -14.18
N ARG A 460 18.06 18.57 -13.90
CA ARG A 460 17.54 18.01 -12.65
C ARG A 460 16.97 16.62 -12.88
N THR A 461 17.46 15.66 -12.10
CA THR A 461 16.93 14.30 -12.04
C THR A 461 16.10 14.13 -10.77
N ARG A 462 14.95 13.47 -10.89
CA ARG A 462 14.11 13.01 -9.77
C ARG A 462 13.74 11.54 -9.99
N TYR A 463 13.50 10.84 -8.90
CA TYR A 463 12.97 9.49 -8.90
C TYR A 463 11.53 9.54 -8.39
N VAL A 464 10.58 9.49 -9.31
CA VAL A 464 9.16 9.72 -9.03
C VAL A 464 8.48 8.39 -8.74
N TYR A 465 7.71 8.33 -7.66
CA TYR A 465 7.04 7.11 -7.23
C TYR A 465 5.86 6.77 -8.15
N HIS A 466 5.73 5.48 -8.44
CA HIS A 466 4.54 4.94 -9.11
C HIS A 466 3.33 4.94 -8.18
N GLY A 467 2.12 5.01 -8.74
CA GLY A 467 0.89 4.82 -7.98
C GLY A 467 0.81 3.43 -7.38
N ASN A 468 0.28 3.32 -6.15
CA ASN A 468 0.14 2.05 -5.44
C ASN A 468 -0.96 2.14 -4.37
N ASP A 469 -1.64 1.02 -4.10
CA ASP A 469 -2.67 0.85 -3.07
C ASP A 469 -2.20 0.03 -1.85
N GLY A 470 -0.98 -0.53 -1.91
CA GLY A 470 -0.37 -1.39 -0.90
C GLY A 470 -0.78 -2.85 -0.95
N THR A 471 -1.52 -3.29 -1.99
CA THR A 471 -1.98 -4.67 -2.15
C THR A 471 -1.28 -5.42 -3.28
N SER A 472 -0.61 -4.72 -4.19
CA SER A 472 0.13 -5.33 -5.28
C SER A 472 1.45 -4.58 -5.56
N PHE A 473 2.20 -5.06 -6.55
CA PHE A 473 3.30 -4.26 -7.08
C PHE A 473 2.79 -2.94 -7.68
N PRO A 474 3.60 -1.87 -7.67
CA PRO A 474 3.19 -0.55 -8.14
C PRO A 474 2.64 -0.55 -9.58
N TRP A 475 1.70 0.36 -9.85
CA TRP A 475 1.19 0.65 -11.19
C TRP A 475 2.25 1.46 -11.97
N ASN A 476 3.15 0.72 -12.62
CA ASN A 476 4.35 1.20 -13.34
C ASN A 476 4.12 2.26 -14.43
N ASP A 477 2.89 2.44 -14.91
CA ASP A 477 2.54 3.43 -15.93
C ASP A 477 1.91 4.69 -15.34
N THR A 478 1.98 4.84 -14.01
CA THR A 478 1.42 5.98 -13.27
C THR A 478 2.47 6.67 -12.40
N ALA A 479 2.20 7.93 -12.02
CA ALA A 479 2.99 8.78 -11.15
C ALA A 479 2.12 9.27 -9.97
N GLN A 480 2.55 8.98 -8.75
CA GLN A 480 1.79 9.23 -7.52
C GLN A 480 1.82 10.70 -7.11
N LEU A 481 0.64 11.30 -6.93
CA LEU A 481 0.51 12.67 -6.43
C LEU A 481 0.83 12.77 -4.93
N ASP A 482 1.43 13.89 -4.52
CA ASP A 482 1.74 14.20 -3.13
C ASP A 482 0.60 14.96 -2.45
N TYR A 483 -0.32 14.18 -1.87
CA TYR A 483 -1.46 14.72 -1.13
C TYR A 483 -1.08 15.40 0.20
N SER A 484 0.19 15.40 0.62
CA SER A 484 0.62 16.22 1.76
C SER A 484 0.64 17.71 1.41
N LYS A 485 0.64 18.06 0.11
CA LYS A 485 0.68 19.43 -0.39
C LYS A 485 -0.72 20.03 -0.62
N PRO A 486 -1.05 21.18 -0.02
CA PRO A 486 -2.36 21.82 -0.21
C PRO A 486 -2.65 22.21 -1.67
N GLU A 487 -1.64 22.68 -2.40
CA GLU A 487 -1.76 23.07 -3.81
C GLU A 487 -2.14 21.90 -4.72
N VAL A 488 -1.63 20.69 -4.42
CA VAL A 488 -1.97 19.47 -5.15
C VAL A 488 -3.42 19.08 -4.88
N ARG A 489 -3.86 19.11 -3.62
CA ARG A 489 -5.25 18.83 -3.25
C ARG A 489 -6.22 19.78 -3.94
N GLU A 490 -5.91 21.08 -3.95
CA GLU A 490 -6.74 22.08 -4.64
C GLU A 490 -6.75 21.87 -6.16
N ALA A 491 -5.61 21.58 -6.79
CA ALA A 491 -5.56 21.29 -8.22
C ALA A 491 -6.45 20.08 -8.60
N VAL A 492 -6.41 19.01 -7.80
CA VAL A 492 -7.29 17.85 -8.02
C VAL A 492 -8.76 18.22 -7.80
N ILE A 493 -9.11 18.98 -6.76
CA ILE A 493 -10.48 19.45 -6.53
C ILE A 493 -11.00 20.24 -7.74
N GLN A 494 -10.18 21.12 -8.31
CA GLN A 494 -10.57 21.90 -9.49
C GLN A 494 -10.84 21.02 -10.72
N ILE A 495 -10.06 19.94 -10.91
CA ILE A 495 -10.37 18.94 -11.94
C ILE A 495 -11.67 18.21 -11.63
N ILE A 496 -11.90 17.79 -10.38
CA ILE A 496 -13.18 17.15 -9.99
C ILE A 496 -14.36 18.06 -10.30
N LEU A 497 -14.26 19.35 -9.99
CA LEU A 497 -15.29 20.35 -10.31
C LEU A 497 -15.45 20.53 -11.82
N HIS A 498 -14.37 20.49 -12.59
CA HIS A 498 -14.42 20.51 -14.05
C HIS A 498 -15.17 19.29 -14.61
N VAL A 499 -14.90 18.09 -14.08
CA VAL A 499 -15.64 16.86 -14.44
C VAL A 499 -17.11 16.97 -14.03
N ALA A 500 -17.40 17.46 -12.81
CA ALA A 500 -18.75 17.62 -12.28
C ALA A 500 -19.64 18.53 -13.12
N ARG A 501 -19.06 19.59 -13.70
CA ARG A 501 -19.75 20.51 -14.62
C ARG A 501 -20.16 19.83 -15.94
N ASN A 502 -19.49 18.73 -16.30
CA ASN A 502 -19.72 18.04 -17.57
C ASN A 502 -20.48 16.72 -17.43
N PHE A 503 -20.33 16.05 -16.29
CA PHE A 503 -20.89 14.75 -15.97
C PHE A 503 -21.66 14.82 -14.65
N PRO A 504 -23.00 14.66 -14.69
CA PRO A 504 -23.83 14.64 -13.47
C PRO A 504 -23.53 13.46 -12.53
N ILE A 505 -22.76 12.47 -12.97
CA ILE A 505 -22.36 11.31 -12.19
C ILE A 505 -20.85 11.16 -12.32
N ILE A 506 -20.15 11.04 -11.19
CA ILE A 506 -18.72 10.78 -11.13
C ILE A 506 -18.49 9.49 -10.36
N ARG A 507 -17.78 8.54 -10.98
CA ARG A 507 -17.25 7.36 -10.29
C ARG A 507 -15.77 7.60 -9.99
N PHE A 508 -15.42 7.65 -8.71
CA PHE A 508 -14.04 7.78 -8.26
C PHE A 508 -13.39 6.40 -8.16
N ASP A 509 -12.27 6.25 -8.87
CA ASP A 509 -11.42 5.06 -8.83
C ASP A 509 -10.61 5.00 -7.54
N ALA A 510 -10.48 3.79 -6.97
CA ALA A 510 -9.67 3.47 -5.79
C ALA A 510 -9.77 4.54 -4.68
N ALA A 511 -10.99 5.01 -4.40
CA ALA A 511 -11.22 6.18 -3.57
C ALA A 511 -10.68 6.02 -2.14
N MET A 512 -10.64 4.77 -1.65
CA MET A 512 -10.08 4.42 -0.33
C MET A 512 -8.63 4.85 -0.15
N THR A 513 -7.83 4.91 -1.23
CA THR A 513 -6.41 5.32 -1.19
C THR A 513 -6.22 6.76 -0.74
N LEU A 514 -7.20 7.62 -1.00
CA LEU A 514 -7.18 9.04 -0.68
C LEU A 514 -7.90 9.42 0.62
N ALA A 515 -8.42 8.43 1.36
CA ALA A 515 -8.81 8.68 2.73
C ALA A 515 -7.56 9.08 3.54
N LYS A 516 -7.67 10.09 4.40
CA LYS A 516 -6.55 10.64 5.18
C LYS A 516 -5.73 9.56 5.90
N LYS A 517 -6.39 8.55 6.47
CA LYS A 517 -5.73 7.41 7.15
C LYS A 517 -4.86 6.57 6.20
N HIS A 518 -5.27 6.42 4.94
CA HIS A 518 -4.56 5.61 3.95
C HIS A 518 -3.44 6.39 3.27
N ILE A 519 -3.61 7.68 3.05
CA ILE A 519 -2.50 8.55 2.65
C ILE A 519 -1.35 8.41 3.65
N GLN A 520 -1.66 8.46 4.97
CA GLN A 520 -0.67 8.25 6.02
C GLN A 520 -0.08 6.84 5.98
N ARG A 521 -0.93 5.79 6.04
CA ARG A 521 -0.48 4.39 6.05
C ARG A 521 0.44 4.04 4.88
N LEU A 522 0.10 4.50 3.68
CA LEU A 522 0.79 4.13 2.45
C LEU A 522 2.07 4.95 2.23
N TRP A 523 1.97 6.28 2.36
CA TRP A 523 3.03 7.18 1.90
C TRP A 523 3.85 7.80 3.02
N PHE A 524 3.30 7.88 4.24
CA PHE A 524 3.91 8.51 5.41
C PHE A 524 3.68 7.73 6.73
N PRO A 525 3.99 6.42 6.78
CA PRO A 525 3.60 5.57 7.90
C PRO A 525 4.27 5.98 9.22
N GLU A 526 3.55 5.83 10.33
CA GLU A 526 4.13 5.99 11.67
C GLU A 526 5.16 4.89 11.94
N PRO A 527 6.15 5.13 12.82
CA PRO A 527 7.08 4.08 13.25
C PRO A 527 6.34 2.83 13.73
N GLY A 528 6.61 1.68 13.10
CA GLY A 528 6.03 0.38 13.41
C GLY A 528 4.80 -0.01 12.59
N ALA A 529 4.25 0.96 11.85
CA ALA A 529 3.10 0.78 10.96
C ALA A 529 3.50 0.77 9.47
N GLY A 530 4.81 0.76 9.18
CA GLY A 530 5.35 0.71 7.83
C GLY A 530 5.32 -0.68 7.21
N GLY A 531 5.75 -0.76 5.95
CA GLY A 531 5.79 -2.00 5.17
C GLY A 531 4.89 -2.01 3.95
N ALA A 532 3.84 -1.18 3.89
CA ALA A 532 2.87 -1.24 2.79
C ALA A 532 3.47 -0.89 1.42
N ILE A 533 4.33 0.12 1.34
CA ILE A 533 5.01 0.52 0.10
C ILE A 533 6.51 0.52 0.36
N PRO A 534 7.31 -0.30 -0.37
CA PRO A 534 8.75 -0.35 -0.17
C PRO A 534 9.39 1.04 -0.32
N SER A 535 10.37 1.32 0.55
CA SER A 535 11.11 2.58 0.69
C SER A 535 10.36 3.77 1.30
N ARG A 536 9.08 3.64 1.66
CA ARG A 536 8.30 4.78 2.18
C ARG A 536 8.44 5.01 3.67
N SER A 537 8.80 4.00 4.46
CA SER A 537 8.95 4.11 5.91
C SER A 537 10.01 5.13 6.32
N GLN A 538 11.01 5.39 5.48
CA GLN A 538 12.02 6.42 5.76
C GLN A 538 11.45 7.85 5.75
N PHE A 539 10.34 8.07 5.04
CA PHE A 539 9.64 9.34 4.94
C PHE A 539 8.43 9.42 5.88
N GLY A 540 8.25 8.41 6.73
CA GLY A 540 7.10 8.35 7.61
C GLY A 540 7.04 9.50 8.60
N MET A 541 5.84 9.88 9.03
CA MET A 541 5.60 10.99 9.95
C MET A 541 4.86 10.48 11.17
N THR A 542 5.03 11.15 12.32
CA THR A 542 4.11 10.95 13.44
C THR A 542 2.70 11.40 13.07
N LYS A 543 1.70 10.92 13.80
CA LYS A 543 0.31 11.36 13.59
C LYS A 543 0.16 12.89 13.61
N ALA A 544 0.79 13.56 14.56
CA ALA A 544 0.71 15.00 14.72
C ALA A 544 1.33 15.76 13.52
N GLU A 545 2.52 15.35 13.07
CA GLU A 545 3.18 15.97 11.91
C GLU A 545 2.38 15.76 10.61
N PHE A 546 1.81 14.56 10.44
CA PHE A 546 0.97 14.27 9.29
C PHE A 546 -0.34 15.08 9.32
N ASP A 547 -0.99 15.17 10.49
CA ASP A 547 -2.21 15.93 10.67
C ASP A 547 -1.99 17.44 10.47
N GLU A 548 -0.79 17.97 10.70
CA GLU A 548 -0.46 19.36 10.35
C GLU A 548 -0.44 19.58 8.83
N LYS A 549 0.11 18.63 8.05
CA LYS A 549 0.20 18.72 6.58
C LYS A 549 -1.12 18.42 5.88
N VAL A 550 -1.90 17.49 6.45
CA VAL A 550 -3.20 17.05 5.94
C VAL A 550 -4.24 17.26 7.05
N PRO A 551 -4.63 18.51 7.34
CA PRO A 551 -5.50 18.82 8.49
C PRO A 551 -6.91 18.27 8.33
N VAL A 552 -7.42 18.30 7.10
CA VAL A 552 -8.78 17.90 6.77
C VAL A 552 -8.79 16.63 5.92
N GLU A 553 -9.92 15.94 5.96
CA GLU A 553 -10.17 14.77 5.12
C GLU A 553 -10.48 15.23 3.69
N PHE A 554 -9.67 14.78 2.72
CA PHE A 554 -9.74 15.23 1.34
C PHE A 554 -11.12 15.01 0.73
N TRP A 555 -11.70 13.83 0.92
CA TRP A 555 -13.01 13.52 0.38
C TRP A 555 -14.13 14.37 0.98
N ARG A 556 -14.00 14.73 2.27
CA ARG A 556 -14.97 15.61 2.91
C ARG A 556 -14.97 16.99 2.26
N GLU A 557 -13.77 17.51 1.97
CA GLU A 557 -13.59 18.76 1.25
C GLU A 557 -14.14 18.69 -0.18
N VAL A 558 -13.87 17.61 -0.92
CA VAL A 558 -14.44 17.36 -2.25
C VAL A 558 -15.96 17.40 -2.22
N VAL A 559 -16.59 16.66 -1.29
CA VAL A 559 -18.05 16.62 -1.21
C VAL A 559 -18.63 17.99 -0.86
N ASP A 560 -18.05 18.72 0.09
CA ASP A 560 -18.51 20.06 0.48
C ASP A 560 -18.38 21.06 -0.69
N ARG A 561 -17.27 21.01 -1.44
CA ARG A 561 -17.02 21.87 -2.61
C ARG A 561 -17.97 21.54 -3.77
N VAL A 562 -18.18 20.26 -4.06
CA VAL A 562 -19.14 19.83 -5.10
C VAL A 562 -20.56 20.25 -4.71
N ALA A 563 -20.98 20.07 -3.45
CA ALA A 563 -22.30 20.51 -3.01
C ALA A 563 -22.50 22.03 -3.17
N ALA A 564 -21.46 22.84 -2.96
CA ALA A 564 -21.52 24.29 -3.11
C ALA A 564 -21.46 24.76 -4.58
N GLU A 565 -20.60 24.14 -5.40
CA GLU A 565 -20.26 24.64 -6.73
C GLU A 565 -20.88 23.85 -7.90
N ALA A 566 -21.27 22.59 -7.66
CA ALA A 566 -21.89 21.69 -8.64
C ALA A 566 -22.93 20.77 -7.96
N PRO A 567 -23.99 21.32 -7.33
CA PRO A 567 -24.94 20.58 -6.48
C PRO A 567 -25.73 19.48 -7.19
N ASN A 568 -25.75 19.46 -8.53
CA ASN A 568 -26.46 18.46 -9.33
C ASN A 568 -25.54 17.30 -9.76
N THR A 569 -24.57 16.94 -8.93
CA THR A 569 -23.58 15.90 -9.20
C THR A 569 -23.67 14.78 -8.17
N LEU A 570 -23.90 13.55 -8.64
CA LEU A 570 -23.82 12.34 -7.84
C LEU A 570 -22.37 11.87 -7.77
N LEU A 571 -21.89 11.68 -6.54
CA LEU A 571 -20.54 11.19 -6.24
C LEU A 571 -20.60 9.73 -5.82
N LEU A 572 -19.96 8.88 -6.60
CA LEU A 572 -19.87 7.45 -6.40
C LEU A 572 -18.42 7.09 -6.07
N ALA A 573 -18.19 6.45 -4.92
CA ALA A 573 -16.87 5.97 -4.53
C ALA A 573 -16.73 4.47 -4.80
N GLU A 574 -15.71 4.08 -5.57
CA GLU A 574 -15.16 2.74 -5.42
C GLU A 574 -14.27 2.74 -4.17
N ALA A 575 -14.79 2.20 -3.08
CA ALA A 575 -14.03 2.01 -1.86
C ALA A 575 -14.23 0.59 -1.34
N PHE A 576 -13.15 0.01 -0.83
CA PHE A 576 -13.12 -1.30 -0.19
C PHE A 576 -12.52 -1.15 1.22
N TRP A 577 -12.17 -2.28 1.84
CA TRP A 577 -11.51 -2.36 3.15
C TRP A 577 -12.40 -1.91 4.32
N LEU A 578 -13.68 -2.30 4.30
CA LEU A 578 -14.64 -2.04 5.38
C LEU A 578 -14.84 -0.53 5.63
N MET A 579 -14.72 0.28 4.58
CA MET A 579 -14.86 1.74 4.64
C MET A 579 -16.17 2.24 4.05
N GLU A 580 -17.05 1.36 3.61
CA GLU A 580 -18.27 1.72 2.89
C GLU A 580 -19.11 2.70 3.72
N GLY A 581 -19.31 2.38 5.00
CA GLY A 581 -19.97 3.23 5.98
C GLY A 581 -19.26 4.57 6.16
N TYR A 582 -17.93 4.57 6.33
CA TYR A 582 -17.14 5.79 6.45
C TYR A 582 -17.33 6.73 5.26
N PHE A 583 -17.27 6.20 4.03
CA PHE A 583 -17.41 7.00 2.80
C PHE A 583 -18.79 7.65 2.67
N VAL A 584 -19.87 6.92 2.95
CA VAL A 584 -21.21 7.48 2.78
C VAL A 584 -21.68 8.28 3.99
N ARG A 585 -21.44 7.75 5.20
CA ARG A 585 -21.93 8.32 6.46
C ARG A 585 -21.06 9.49 6.93
N THR A 586 -19.74 9.33 6.94
CA THR A 586 -18.83 10.36 7.47
C THR A 586 -18.37 11.33 6.38
N LEU A 587 -17.92 10.80 5.22
CA LEU A 587 -17.38 11.63 4.13
C LEU A 587 -18.46 12.24 3.24
N GLY A 588 -19.69 11.72 3.30
CA GLY A 588 -20.83 12.24 2.56
C GLY A 588 -20.84 11.86 1.07
N MET A 589 -20.13 10.81 0.66
CA MET A 589 -20.31 10.28 -0.70
C MET A 589 -21.76 9.86 -0.90
N HIS A 590 -22.32 10.15 -2.07
CA HIS A 590 -23.71 9.81 -2.35
C HIS A 590 -23.88 8.30 -2.45
N ARG A 591 -22.92 7.62 -3.09
CA ARG A 591 -22.91 6.18 -3.33
C ARG A 591 -21.54 5.55 -3.07
N VAL A 592 -21.50 4.29 -2.68
CA VAL A 592 -20.28 3.50 -2.50
C VAL A 592 -20.47 2.07 -3.02
N TYR A 593 -19.43 1.46 -3.57
CA TYR A 593 -19.49 0.07 -4.03
C TYR A 593 -19.82 -0.91 -2.90
N ASN A 594 -20.57 -1.96 -3.26
CA ASN A 594 -20.88 -3.09 -2.40
C ASN A 594 -20.43 -4.39 -3.06
N SER A 595 -19.15 -4.73 -2.95
CA SER A 595 -18.60 -5.97 -3.49
C SER A 595 -19.16 -7.21 -2.80
N ALA A 596 -19.67 -7.08 -1.57
CA ALA A 596 -20.31 -8.18 -0.85
C ALA A 596 -21.55 -8.70 -1.57
N PHE A 597 -22.32 -7.84 -2.25
CA PHE A 597 -23.43 -8.27 -3.12
C PHE A 597 -22.93 -9.27 -4.17
N MET A 598 -21.88 -8.92 -4.89
CA MET A 598 -21.39 -9.73 -6.00
C MET A 598 -20.74 -11.03 -5.51
N HIS A 599 -19.74 -10.94 -4.62
CA HIS A 599 -18.97 -12.12 -4.21
C HIS A 599 -19.81 -13.12 -3.42
N MET A 600 -20.58 -12.67 -2.42
CA MET A 600 -21.34 -13.60 -1.58
C MET A 600 -22.46 -14.29 -2.38
N LEU A 601 -23.15 -13.60 -3.28
CA LEU A 601 -24.19 -14.23 -4.12
C LEU A 601 -23.60 -15.11 -5.22
N ARG A 602 -22.40 -14.80 -5.73
CA ARG A 602 -21.68 -15.66 -6.68
C ARG A 602 -21.32 -17.00 -6.01
N ASP A 603 -20.73 -16.90 -4.82
CA ASP A 603 -20.23 -18.03 -4.03
C ASP A 603 -21.35 -18.74 -3.24
N GLU A 604 -22.60 -18.28 -3.38
CA GLU A 604 -23.80 -18.83 -2.72
C GLU A 604 -23.75 -18.76 -1.19
N ASP A 605 -22.94 -17.85 -0.66
CA ASP A 605 -22.83 -17.47 0.75
C ASP A 605 -24.02 -16.59 1.20
N ASN A 606 -25.23 -17.02 0.86
CA ASN A 606 -26.48 -16.25 1.01
C ASN A 606 -26.74 -15.84 2.47
N ALA A 607 -26.38 -16.71 3.43
CA ALA A 607 -26.48 -16.43 4.86
C ALA A 607 -25.63 -15.21 5.29
N LYS A 608 -24.39 -15.11 4.78
CA LYS A 608 -23.51 -13.98 5.07
C LYS A 608 -24.07 -12.69 4.47
N TYR A 609 -24.62 -12.76 3.25
CA TYR A 609 -25.19 -11.58 2.61
C TYR A 609 -26.47 -11.10 3.32
N ARG A 610 -27.35 -12.01 3.74
CA ARG A 610 -28.52 -11.67 4.59
C ARG A 610 -28.09 -11.02 5.89
N MET A 611 -27.05 -11.56 6.55
CA MET A 611 -26.49 -10.97 7.76
C MET A 611 -25.91 -9.58 7.51
N ALA A 612 -25.23 -9.34 6.37
CA ALA A 612 -24.73 -8.02 6.00
C ALA A 612 -25.85 -6.99 5.85
N ILE A 613 -26.99 -7.36 5.24
CA ILE A 613 -28.17 -6.48 5.16
C ILE A 613 -28.73 -6.20 6.55
N LYS A 614 -28.91 -7.23 7.39
CA LYS A 614 -29.43 -7.07 8.76
C LYS A 614 -28.55 -6.15 9.60
N ASN A 615 -27.24 -6.39 9.61
CA ASN A 615 -26.27 -5.56 10.33
C ASN A 615 -26.31 -4.10 9.85
N THR A 616 -26.43 -3.88 8.54
CA THR A 616 -26.56 -2.52 7.98
C THR A 616 -27.84 -1.84 8.44
N LEU A 617 -28.99 -2.53 8.41
CA LEU A 617 -30.28 -2.00 8.86
C LEU A 617 -30.31 -1.71 10.37
N GLU A 618 -29.68 -2.56 11.19
CA GLU A 618 -29.61 -2.38 12.64
C GLU A 618 -28.69 -1.20 13.02
N PHE A 619 -27.59 -1.00 12.29
CA PHE A 619 -26.67 0.10 12.52
C PHE A 619 -27.20 1.44 11.99
N ASP A 620 -27.46 1.52 10.68
CA ASP A 620 -28.00 2.71 10.02
C ASP A 620 -28.59 2.34 8.64
N PRO A 621 -29.94 2.28 8.51
CA PRO A 621 -30.59 1.97 7.23
C PRO A 621 -30.19 2.90 6.09
N GLN A 622 -29.78 4.15 6.36
CA GLN A 622 -29.40 5.11 5.31
C GLN A 622 -28.15 4.66 4.53
N ILE A 623 -27.35 3.74 5.07
CA ILE A 623 -26.21 3.15 4.34
C ILE A 623 -26.71 2.25 3.21
N LEU A 624 -27.77 1.46 3.43
CA LEU A 624 -28.27 0.48 2.46
C LEU A 624 -28.71 1.14 1.14
N LYS A 625 -29.39 2.28 1.18
CA LYS A 625 -29.77 3.03 -0.04
C LYS A 625 -28.59 3.64 -0.80
N ARG A 626 -27.39 3.61 -0.22
CA ARG A 626 -26.19 4.22 -0.81
C ARG A 626 -25.23 3.20 -1.42
N TYR A 627 -25.50 1.91 -1.27
CA TYR A 627 -24.72 0.89 -1.97
C TYR A 627 -24.95 0.93 -3.47
N VAL A 628 -23.87 0.73 -4.21
CA VAL A 628 -23.88 0.35 -5.61
C VAL A 628 -23.75 -1.16 -5.66
N ASN A 629 -24.86 -1.82 -5.99
CA ASN A 629 -24.89 -3.26 -6.18
C ASN A 629 -24.61 -3.55 -7.66
N PHE A 630 -23.86 -4.61 -7.94
CA PHE A 630 -23.54 -5.03 -9.30
C PHE A 630 -23.28 -6.54 -9.36
N MET A 631 -23.54 -7.14 -10.52
CA MET A 631 -23.16 -8.53 -10.81
C MET A 631 -21.79 -8.62 -11.47
N ASN A 632 -21.36 -7.55 -12.16
CA ASN A 632 -20.00 -7.42 -12.63
C ASN A 632 -19.67 -5.94 -12.82
N ASN A 633 -18.37 -5.66 -12.84
CA ASN A 633 -17.79 -4.38 -13.21
C ASN A 633 -16.61 -4.65 -14.18
N PRO A 634 -15.86 -3.63 -14.63
CA PRO A 634 -14.73 -3.83 -15.55
C PRO A 634 -13.58 -4.68 -14.98
N ASP A 635 -13.42 -4.70 -13.66
CA ASP A 635 -12.33 -5.38 -12.95
C ASP A 635 -12.69 -6.82 -12.56
N GLU A 636 -13.97 -7.18 -12.65
CA GLU A 636 -14.50 -8.50 -12.30
C GLU A 636 -14.82 -9.34 -13.55
N LYS A 637 -15.00 -10.65 -13.35
CA LYS A 637 -15.48 -11.54 -14.42
C LYS A 637 -16.88 -11.14 -14.88
N THR A 638 -17.27 -11.49 -16.09
CA THR A 638 -18.60 -11.14 -16.61
C THR A 638 -19.71 -11.81 -15.81
N ALA A 639 -20.89 -11.21 -15.78
CA ALA A 639 -22.02 -11.79 -15.08
C ALA A 639 -22.42 -13.17 -15.64
N ALA A 640 -22.23 -13.38 -16.95
CA ALA A 640 -22.45 -14.66 -17.61
C ALA A 640 -21.49 -15.75 -17.09
N GLU A 641 -20.21 -15.44 -16.89
CA GLU A 641 -19.24 -16.38 -16.32
C GLU A 641 -19.48 -16.65 -14.84
N GLN A 642 -19.85 -15.63 -14.06
CA GLN A 642 -19.99 -15.74 -12.62
C GLN A 642 -21.31 -16.37 -12.17
N PHE A 643 -22.42 -16.10 -12.87
CA PHE A 643 -23.77 -16.49 -12.46
C PHE A 643 -24.49 -17.37 -13.48
N GLY A 644 -23.88 -17.63 -14.64
CA GLY A 644 -24.53 -18.28 -15.77
C GLY A 644 -25.55 -17.36 -16.45
N LYS A 645 -26.47 -17.97 -17.21
CA LYS A 645 -27.49 -17.27 -18.02
C LYS A 645 -28.93 -17.71 -17.69
N SER A 646 -29.12 -18.44 -16.58
CA SER A 646 -30.38 -19.09 -16.21
C SER A 646 -30.94 -18.53 -14.90
N ASP A 647 -31.68 -19.33 -14.13
CA ASP A 647 -32.45 -18.86 -12.98
C ASP A 647 -31.60 -18.25 -11.86
N LYS A 648 -30.36 -18.72 -11.62
CA LYS A 648 -29.43 -18.07 -10.68
C LYS A 648 -29.17 -16.61 -11.06
N TYR A 649 -28.82 -16.38 -12.34
CA TYR A 649 -28.60 -15.04 -12.88
C TYR A 649 -29.84 -14.15 -12.68
N PHE A 650 -31.02 -14.63 -13.04
CA PHE A 650 -32.24 -13.82 -12.93
C PHE A 650 -32.72 -13.61 -11.50
N GLY A 651 -32.50 -14.56 -10.59
CA GLY A 651 -32.77 -14.37 -9.17
C GLY A 651 -31.93 -13.23 -8.58
N ILE A 652 -30.64 -13.22 -8.89
CA ILE A 652 -29.70 -12.20 -8.42
C ILE A 652 -29.92 -10.87 -9.14
N CYS A 653 -30.23 -10.87 -10.43
CA CYS A 653 -30.58 -9.66 -11.17
C CYS A 653 -31.90 -9.03 -10.69
N THR A 654 -32.84 -9.85 -10.21
CA THR A 654 -34.05 -9.38 -9.54
C THR A 654 -33.68 -8.67 -8.23
N LEU A 655 -32.89 -9.34 -7.37
CA LEU A 655 -32.34 -8.74 -6.14
C LEU A 655 -31.61 -7.41 -6.40
N LEU A 656 -30.76 -7.37 -7.43
CA LEU A 656 -30.06 -6.16 -7.87
C LEU A 656 -31.04 -5.02 -8.18
N SER A 657 -32.14 -5.35 -8.87
CA SER A 657 -33.14 -4.38 -9.36
C SER A 657 -34.10 -3.89 -8.27
N THR A 658 -34.34 -4.69 -7.22
CA THR A 658 -35.39 -4.44 -6.22
C THR A 658 -34.89 -4.17 -4.80
N LEU A 659 -33.59 -4.28 -4.53
CA LEU A 659 -33.01 -3.80 -3.27
C LEU A 659 -32.83 -2.25 -3.27
N PRO A 660 -32.89 -1.60 -2.10
CA PRO A 660 -32.43 -0.22 -1.95
C PRO A 660 -30.96 -0.08 -2.38
N GLY A 661 -30.62 1.07 -2.96
CA GLY A 661 -29.27 1.29 -3.50
C GLY A 661 -29.27 1.79 -4.95
N LEU A 662 -28.16 1.60 -5.64
CA LEU A 662 -28.00 1.88 -7.06
C LEU A 662 -27.68 0.56 -7.78
N PRO A 663 -28.56 0.08 -8.68
CA PRO A 663 -28.23 -1.06 -9.54
C PRO A 663 -27.32 -0.62 -10.68
N MET A 664 -26.16 -1.28 -10.78
CA MET A 664 -25.23 -1.11 -11.89
C MET A 664 -25.11 -2.40 -12.70
N PHE A 665 -25.22 -2.25 -14.03
CA PHE A 665 -25.08 -3.33 -15.01
C PHE A 665 -23.78 -3.18 -15.77
N GLY A 666 -23.05 -4.29 -15.93
CA GLY A 666 -21.77 -4.30 -16.63
C GLY A 666 -21.90 -4.37 -18.16
N HIS A 667 -20.79 -4.08 -18.84
CA HIS A 667 -20.70 -4.19 -20.29
C HIS A 667 -21.06 -5.61 -20.74
N GLY A 668 -22.06 -5.73 -21.63
CA GLY A 668 -22.38 -7.01 -22.28
C GLY A 668 -23.22 -7.94 -21.41
N GLN A 669 -23.59 -7.51 -20.20
CA GLN A 669 -24.39 -8.29 -19.27
C GLN A 669 -25.77 -8.66 -19.86
N ILE A 670 -26.43 -7.72 -20.53
CA ILE A 670 -27.75 -7.94 -21.15
C ILE A 670 -27.64 -8.84 -22.38
N GLU A 671 -26.59 -8.63 -23.18
CA GLU A 671 -26.31 -9.39 -24.40
C GLU A 671 -25.76 -10.80 -24.10
N GLY A 672 -25.29 -11.04 -22.87
CA GLY A 672 -24.74 -12.33 -22.44
C GLY A 672 -23.30 -12.57 -22.92
N PHE A 673 -22.52 -11.51 -23.12
CA PHE A 673 -21.11 -11.62 -23.49
C PHE A 673 -20.26 -12.15 -22.33
N SER A 674 -19.27 -12.97 -22.68
CA SER A 674 -18.36 -13.64 -21.76
C SER A 674 -17.00 -12.94 -21.68
N GLU A 675 -16.61 -12.18 -22.71
CA GLU A 675 -15.34 -11.46 -22.71
C GLU A 675 -15.31 -10.34 -21.66
N LYS A 676 -14.34 -10.40 -20.74
CA LYS A 676 -14.03 -9.32 -19.81
C LYS A 676 -13.16 -8.27 -20.51
N TYR A 677 -13.66 -7.04 -20.59
CA TYR A 677 -12.91 -5.92 -21.18
C TYR A 677 -12.13 -5.15 -20.11
N GLY A 678 -10.82 -5.41 -20.05
CA GLY A 678 -9.88 -4.62 -19.26
C GLY A 678 -9.72 -3.18 -19.77
N MET A 679 -8.98 -2.37 -19.03
CA MET A 679 -8.79 -0.94 -19.29
C MET A 679 -8.01 -0.64 -20.59
N GLU A 680 -7.29 -1.64 -21.12
CA GLU A 680 -6.46 -1.60 -22.33
C GLU A 680 -7.16 -2.02 -23.63
N PHE A 681 -8.44 -2.39 -23.57
CA PHE A 681 -9.15 -2.88 -24.75
C PHE A 681 -9.61 -1.74 -25.65
N ARG A 682 -9.29 -1.86 -26.95
CA ARG A 682 -9.82 -0.98 -28.02
C ARG A 682 -11.01 -1.60 -28.77
N ARG A 683 -11.06 -2.93 -28.84
CA ARG A 683 -12.10 -3.71 -29.52
C ARG A 683 -12.27 -5.05 -28.81
N ALA A 684 -13.41 -5.70 -29.01
CA ALA A 684 -13.57 -7.09 -28.59
C ALA A 684 -12.58 -7.99 -29.35
N LYS A 685 -11.98 -8.97 -28.67
CA LYS A 685 -11.12 -9.97 -29.33
C LYS A 685 -11.91 -11.23 -29.66
N LEU A 686 -13.00 -11.49 -28.93
CA LEU A 686 -13.94 -12.55 -29.23
C LEU A 686 -15.05 -12.00 -30.13
N GLU A 687 -15.36 -12.74 -31.20
CA GLU A 687 -16.54 -12.49 -32.03
C GLU A 687 -17.75 -13.18 -31.38
N GLU A 688 -18.32 -12.53 -30.37
CA GLU A 688 -19.49 -13.03 -29.65
C GLU A 688 -20.80 -12.57 -30.32
N THR A 689 -21.77 -13.49 -30.39
CA THR A 689 -23.15 -13.17 -30.78
C THR A 689 -24.02 -12.98 -29.55
N GLN A 690 -24.93 -12.01 -29.58
CA GLN A 690 -25.87 -11.79 -28.47
C GLN A 690 -26.78 -13.01 -28.26
N ASP A 691 -27.20 -13.22 -27.01
CA ASP A 691 -28.15 -14.25 -26.62
C ASP A 691 -29.58 -13.68 -26.60
N ASP A 692 -30.33 -13.87 -27.70
CA ASP A 692 -31.69 -13.35 -27.83
C ASP A 692 -32.65 -13.89 -26.77
N GLY A 693 -32.44 -15.13 -26.30
CA GLY A 693 -33.24 -15.72 -25.24
C GLY A 693 -33.00 -15.03 -23.89
N LEU A 694 -31.75 -14.72 -23.59
CA LEU A 694 -31.37 -13.94 -22.40
C LEU A 694 -31.93 -12.52 -22.47
N ILE A 695 -31.86 -11.86 -23.63
CA ILE A 695 -32.41 -10.50 -23.82
C ILE A 695 -33.93 -10.51 -23.59
N GLN A 696 -34.66 -11.42 -24.24
CA GLN A 696 -36.11 -11.56 -24.05
C GLN A 696 -36.44 -11.83 -22.58
N ALA A 697 -35.65 -12.65 -21.88
CA ALA A 697 -35.85 -12.89 -20.46
C ALA A 697 -35.65 -11.64 -19.60
N HIS A 698 -34.72 -10.74 -19.94
CA HIS A 698 -34.63 -9.42 -19.29
C HIS A 698 -35.85 -8.55 -19.56
N GLU A 699 -36.39 -8.57 -20.79
CA GLU A 699 -37.54 -7.76 -21.18
C GLU A 699 -38.77 -8.03 -20.32
N TRP A 700 -39.06 -9.29 -19.98
CA TRP A 700 -40.22 -9.62 -19.17
C TRP A 700 -39.93 -9.78 -17.67
N ARG A 701 -38.70 -10.14 -17.25
CA ARG A 701 -38.35 -10.30 -15.82
C ARG A 701 -37.80 -9.03 -15.18
N ILE A 702 -36.94 -8.28 -15.86
CA ILE A 702 -36.06 -7.27 -15.23
C ILE A 702 -36.44 -5.84 -15.62
N PHE A 703 -36.57 -5.50 -16.90
CA PHE A 703 -36.82 -4.12 -17.34
C PHE A 703 -38.09 -3.50 -16.72
N PRO A 704 -39.21 -4.24 -16.51
CA PRO A 704 -40.36 -3.70 -15.79
C PRO A 704 -40.04 -3.24 -14.36
N LEU A 705 -39.09 -3.90 -13.68
CA LEU A 705 -38.63 -3.54 -12.34
C LEU A 705 -37.78 -2.27 -12.39
N LEU A 706 -36.90 -2.14 -13.41
CA LEU A 706 -36.07 -0.95 -13.61
C LEU A 706 -36.92 0.30 -13.87
N HIS A 707 -37.99 0.20 -14.67
CA HIS A 707 -38.94 1.30 -14.87
C HIS A 707 -39.69 1.68 -13.58
N ARG A 708 -39.78 0.76 -12.62
CA ARG A 708 -40.34 0.99 -11.28
C ARG A 708 -39.27 1.29 -10.23
N ARG A 709 -38.03 1.63 -10.62
CA ARG A 709 -36.88 1.83 -9.71
C ARG A 709 -37.22 2.66 -8.48
N ARG A 710 -38.02 3.73 -8.64
CA ARG A 710 -38.47 4.62 -7.55
C ARG A 710 -39.09 3.89 -6.35
N LEU A 711 -39.78 2.77 -6.59
CA LEU A 711 -40.49 1.99 -5.57
C LEU A 711 -39.52 1.26 -4.63
N PHE A 712 -38.35 0.90 -5.16
CA PHE A 712 -37.38 0.04 -4.49
C PHE A 712 -36.18 0.82 -3.96
N ALA A 713 -36.09 2.13 -4.21
CA ALA A 713 -34.84 2.89 -4.08
C ALA A 713 -34.52 3.31 -2.65
N ASP A 714 -35.55 3.57 -1.85
CA ASP A 714 -35.40 4.12 -0.51
C ASP A 714 -35.53 3.05 0.58
N VAL A 715 -35.12 3.41 1.80
CA VAL A 715 -35.10 2.53 2.97
C VAL A 715 -36.19 2.86 3.98
N GLU A 716 -36.85 4.01 3.86
CA GLU A 716 -37.85 4.49 4.83
C GLU A 716 -38.99 3.50 5.09
N ASN A 717 -39.42 2.77 4.06
CA ASN A 717 -40.48 1.77 4.14
C ASN A 717 -39.97 0.36 3.78
N PHE A 718 -38.66 0.15 3.81
CA PHE A 718 -38.05 -1.14 3.50
C PHE A 718 -38.14 -2.06 4.71
N LEU A 719 -38.73 -3.24 4.52
CA LEU A 719 -38.85 -4.27 5.55
C LEU A 719 -38.26 -5.57 5.04
N LEU A 720 -37.29 -6.12 5.78
CA LEU A 720 -36.70 -7.43 5.52
C LEU A 720 -37.36 -8.48 6.44
N PHE A 721 -37.76 -9.61 5.86
CA PHE A 721 -38.43 -10.70 6.57
C PHE A 721 -37.57 -11.97 6.60
N ASP A 722 -37.75 -12.74 7.65
CA ASP A 722 -37.24 -14.11 7.74
C ASP A 722 -38.24 -15.09 7.14
N PHE A 723 -37.75 -15.93 6.22
CA PHE A 723 -38.54 -17.00 5.64
C PHE A 723 -38.34 -18.27 6.45
N TYR A 724 -39.27 -18.56 7.35
CA TYR A 724 -39.20 -19.73 8.22
C TYR A 724 -39.67 -21.00 7.51
N LEU A 725 -38.83 -22.04 7.57
CA LEU A 725 -39.18 -23.39 7.18
C LEU A 725 -40.08 -24.06 8.25
N PRO A 726 -40.79 -25.15 7.93
CA PRO A 726 -41.67 -25.85 8.88
C PRO A 726 -40.97 -26.36 10.16
N ASN A 727 -39.65 -26.52 10.13
CA ASN A 727 -38.82 -26.91 11.27
C ASN A 727 -38.41 -25.73 12.17
N GLY A 728 -38.81 -24.50 11.84
CA GLY A 728 -38.49 -23.27 12.59
C GLY A 728 -37.14 -22.63 12.26
N SER A 729 -36.32 -23.20 11.36
CA SER A 729 -35.11 -22.54 10.87
C SER A 729 -35.42 -21.54 9.76
N VAL A 730 -34.61 -20.50 9.61
CA VAL A 730 -34.69 -19.56 8.48
C VAL A 730 -34.04 -20.21 7.25
N ASP A 731 -34.70 -20.12 6.08
CA ASP A 731 -34.06 -20.46 4.80
C ASP A 731 -33.23 -19.26 4.32
N GLU A 732 -31.92 -19.38 4.43
CA GLU A 732 -31.00 -18.31 4.05
C GLU A 732 -30.92 -18.10 2.53
N ASN A 733 -31.52 -18.97 1.71
CA ASN A 733 -31.57 -18.83 0.25
C ASN A 733 -32.78 -18.01 -0.23
N VAL A 734 -33.73 -17.68 0.67
CA VAL A 734 -34.94 -16.94 0.33
C VAL A 734 -34.85 -15.52 0.87
N PHE A 735 -34.76 -14.55 -0.03
CA PHE A 735 -34.81 -13.12 0.31
C PHE A 735 -36.25 -12.60 0.19
N ALA A 736 -36.91 -12.41 1.33
CA ALA A 736 -38.26 -11.86 1.39
C ALA A 736 -38.20 -10.44 1.98
N TYR A 737 -38.68 -9.44 1.23
CA TYR A 737 -38.75 -8.05 1.66
C TYR A 737 -39.91 -7.33 0.98
N SER A 738 -40.29 -6.17 1.50
CA SER A 738 -41.27 -5.27 0.89
C SER A 738 -40.76 -3.84 0.88
N ASN A 739 -41.22 -3.04 -0.08
CA ASN A 739 -41.00 -1.60 -0.08
C ASN A 739 -42.26 -0.85 -0.51
N ARG A 740 -42.32 0.45 -0.20
CA ARG A 740 -43.44 1.31 -0.55
C ARG A 740 -42.96 2.69 -0.93
N HIS A 741 -43.55 3.22 -2.00
CA HIS A 741 -43.41 4.62 -2.38
C HIS A 741 -44.79 5.21 -2.62
N ASN A 742 -45.21 6.14 -1.76
CA ASN A 742 -46.60 6.63 -1.70
C ASN A 742 -47.59 5.45 -1.55
N GLU A 743 -48.54 5.32 -2.48
CA GLU A 743 -49.52 4.22 -2.50
C GLU A 743 -49.01 2.97 -3.25
N ASP A 744 -47.91 3.08 -4.02
CA ASP A 744 -47.35 1.95 -4.75
C ASP A 744 -46.64 1.00 -3.79
N ARG A 745 -46.91 -0.31 -3.92
CA ARG A 745 -46.31 -1.37 -3.11
C ARG A 745 -45.51 -2.33 -4.01
N GLY A 746 -44.38 -2.78 -3.50
CA GLY A 746 -43.39 -3.62 -4.18
C GLY A 746 -42.93 -4.77 -3.33
#